data_AF-A0A8H5ISY2-F1
#
_entry.id   AF-A0A8H5ISY2-F1
#
_cell.length_a   1.000
_cell.length_b   1.000
_cell.length_c   1.000
_cell.angle_alpha   90.00
_cell.angle_beta   90.00
_cell.angle_gamma   90.00
#
_symmetry.space_group_name_H-M   'P 1'
#
loop_
_entity.id
_entity.type
_entity.pdbx_description
1 polymer ?
#
loop_
_entity_poly.entity_id
_entity_poly.type
_entity_poly.pdbx_seq_one_letter_code
_entity_poly.pdbx_strand_id
1 'polypeptide(L)'
;MTSDDAGSGMPHNFGLQRPNFHIGYHDSNRDEPLTDVQYGHLLNHGLAFATTPITNTHFRDRVFALVSEHLSALSENGEKPTTRATGSRAEPILPPLTPKDTALFPSAAVNTYTAVISPWLDLGSSNPIISSISRQVLNVEINYANFCGVRSIMIPAPRQDASIDGGNQSLAQYARAVEEALTVGNRLTFLIHMPMYREPGLDVETANISSLDVKTPTKTEGKEIDLLAAWDSWHHVRSVCNYNTRLFVALQIPRVMPEKDLQDRWFAEPLHYLTFSPATFQANKAGFPSLSKYHQNLIFSYMRLRNIPWILLCDVGPDVSHLQDDHQSLPTTQNDFPSLAEAEAQEQSSKTKNNDYISYLRWLEDQQPPFSYLESPTLTSFQDWLQSPLQPLSDNLESATYEVFEGDPVKYSQYEIAVFEALTEWKELKKPTSMDGKVVVAVAGSGRGPLVTRALKASEDAGVPIDMWAVEKNPNAYVYLLRQNDLVWGGKVKVVKTDMRAWKGPIISEDENGPVYGNVDILISELLGSFGDNELSPECLDGIQHVMSTPHGISIPSSYTAHLSPISTPKIHADILSRVSGDPNAFETPWVVRLFALDFVAEKVPNKPRFQEAWEFSHPIPESSLAALEAKRSGGVVGGGGGSMAGAAGANDHNSRYTHLTFVCRTRGVTHGLAGYFESTLYESQIPENKGEKIEISTHPERIDEKSKDMISWFPIYFPLKASFLTSKYRSALT
;
A
#
# COMPACT_ATOMS: atom_id res chain seq x y z
N MET A 1 -28.84 -24.01 36.68
CA MET A 1 -30.04 -23.29 36.21
C MET A 1 -29.58 -21.92 35.77
N THR A 2 -29.73 -21.67 34.48
CA THR A 2 -29.19 -20.57 33.69
C THR A 2 -30.06 -19.32 33.79
N SER A 3 -29.44 -18.16 33.99
CA SER A 3 -29.95 -16.79 33.70
C SER A 3 -28.86 -15.81 34.16
N ASP A 4 -28.43 -14.77 33.48
CA ASP A 4 -28.62 -14.25 32.13
C ASP A 4 -27.37 -13.38 31.90
N ASP A 5 -26.61 -13.68 30.85
CA ASP A 5 -25.46 -12.89 30.44
C ASP A 5 -25.96 -11.71 29.60
N ALA A 6 -26.12 -10.55 30.25
CA ALA A 6 -26.33 -9.28 29.57
C ALA A 6 -24.97 -8.74 29.06
N GLY A 7 -24.38 -9.47 28.11
CA GLY A 7 -23.28 -8.97 27.29
C GLY A 7 -23.82 -7.97 26.28
N SER A 8 -23.37 -6.71 26.38
CA SER A 8 -23.61 -5.66 25.40
C SER A 8 -22.98 -6.03 24.04
N GLY A 9 -23.72 -6.78 23.23
CA GLY A 9 -23.36 -7.06 21.85
C GLY A 9 -23.43 -5.77 21.04
N MET A 10 -22.27 -5.30 20.58
CA MET A 10 -22.18 -4.43 19.40
C MET A 10 -22.95 -5.09 18.25
N PRO A 11 -23.68 -4.35 17.41
CA PRO A 11 -24.43 -4.93 16.31
C PRO A 11 -23.46 -5.46 15.24
N HIS A 12 -23.09 -6.74 15.33
CA HIS A 12 -22.41 -7.51 14.29
C HIS A 12 -23.39 -7.81 13.13
N ASN A 13 -23.86 -6.76 12.45
CA ASN A 13 -24.70 -6.89 11.27
C ASN A 13 -24.18 -6.06 10.08
N PHE A 14 -22.86 -5.90 9.99
CA PHE A 14 -22.24 -5.75 8.68
C PHE A 14 -22.31 -7.13 8.02
N GLY A 15 -23.16 -7.29 7.00
CA GLY A 15 -23.16 -8.50 6.18
C GLY A 15 -21.73 -8.84 5.73
N LEU A 16 -21.44 -10.12 5.53
CA LEU A 16 -20.14 -10.64 5.10
C LEU A 16 -19.77 -10.09 3.70
N GLN A 17 -19.33 -8.84 3.65
CA GLN A 17 -18.94 -8.17 2.42
C GLN A 17 -17.62 -8.78 1.95
N ARG A 18 -17.56 -9.11 0.67
CA ARG A 18 -16.38 -9.67 0.00
C ARG A 18 -15.86 -8.67 -1.03
N PRO A 19 -14.58 -8.75 -1.43
CA PRO A 19 -14.08 -8.02 -2.58
C PRO A 19 -14.81 -8.46 -3.85
N ASN A 20 -15.29 -7.50 -4.65
CA ASN A 20 -16.03 -7.80 -5.89
C ASN A 20 -15.10 -7.82 -7.11
N PHE A 21 -15.42 -8.67 -8.09
CA PHE A 21 -14.73 -8.74 -9.37
C PHE A 21 -15.42 -7.85 -10.41
N HIS A 22 -14.63 -6.92 -10.94
CA HIS A 22 -14.98 -6.16 -12.14
C HIS A 22 -14.37 -6.89 -13.33
N ILE A 23 -15.21 -7.56 -14.12
CA ILE A 23 -14.76 -8.42 -15.22
C ILE A 23 -15.01 -7.72 -16.55
N GLY A 24 -13.98 -7.56 -17.37
CA GLY A 24 -14.07 -7.05 -18.74
C GLY A 24 -13.68 -8.10 -19.77
N TYR A 25 -13.92 -7.78 -21.04
CA TYR A 25 -13.63 -8.66 -22.17
C TYR A 25 -12.74 -7.99 -23.23
N HIS A 26 -11.70 -8.71 -23.65
CA HIS A 26 -10.82 -8.39 -24.76
C HIS A 26 -10.90 -9.49 -25.83
N ASP A 27 -10.94 -9.05 -27.09
CA ASP A 27 -10.95 -9.90 -28.27
C ASP A 27 -9.88 -9.38 -29.22
N SER A 28 -8.83 -10.17 -29.40
CA SER A 28 -7.67 -9.83 -30.22
C SER A 28 -7.96 -9.84 -31.73
N ASN A 29 -9.03 -10.49 -32.17
CA ASN A 29 -9.42 -10.56 -33.59
C ASN A 29 -10.37 -9.42 -33.99
N ARG A 30 -10.76 -8.56 -33.05
CA ARG A 30 -11.71 -7.49 -33.28
C ARG A 30 -11.08 -6.35 -34.07
N ASP A 31 -11.70 -6.01 -35.19
CA ASP A 31 -11.24 -4.95 -36.08
C ASP A 31 -12.02 -3.63 -35.93
N GLU A 32 -13.22 -3.70 -35.36
CA GLU A 32 -14.11 -2.55 -35.17
C GLU A 32 -14.69 -2.51 -33.74
N PRO A 33 -15.09 -1.34 -33.21
CA PRO A 33 -15.80 -1.28 -31.94
C PRO A 33 -17.09 -2.10 -31.96
N LEU A 34 -17.52 -2.53 -30.78
CA LEU A 34 -18.79 -3.25 -30.64
C LEU A 34 -19.97 -2.34 -30.97
N THR A 35 -20.99 -2.91 -31.62
CA THR A 35 -22.29 -2.24 -31.75
C THR A 35 -22.99 -2.13 -30.39
N ASP A 36 -24.01 -1.27 -30.28
CA ASP A 36 -24.77 -1.12 -29.04
C ASP A 36 -25.45 -2.44 -28.62
N VAL A 37 -25.92 -3.24 -29.58
CA VAL A 37 -26.52 -4.56 -29.31
C VAL A 37 -25.47 -5.54 -28.79
N GLN A 38 -24.31 -5.61 -29.44
CA GLN A 38 -23.22 -6.48 -29.01
C GLN A 38 -22.71 -6.09 -27.62
N TYR A 39 -22.53 -4.78 -27.37
CA TYR A 39 -22.10 -4.27 -26.07
C TYR A 39 -23.14 -4.55 -24.98
N GLY A 40 -24.42 -4.29 -25.25
CA GLY A 40 -25.52 -4.62 -24.35
C GLY A 40 -25.60 -6.11 -24.02
N HIS A 41 -25.33 -6.98 -25.00
CA HIS A 41 -25.25 -8.42 -24.78
C HIS A 41 -24.12 -8.80 -23.81
N LEU A 42 -22.93 -8.19 -23.94
CA LEU A 42 -21.83 -8.40 -23.00
C LEU A 42 -22.21 -7.98 -21.58
N LEU A 43 -22.87 -6.82 -21.42
CA LEU A 43 -23.34 -6.33 -20.12
C LEU A 43 -24.33 -7.30 -19.47
N ASN A 44 -25.27 -7.84 -20.26
CA ASN A 44 -26.24 -8.83 -19.80
C ASN A 44 -25.59 -10.15 -19.37
N HIS A 45 -24.41 -10.48 -19.91
CA HIS A 45 -23.59 -11.62 -19.49
C HIS A 45 -22.71 -11.33 -18.25
N GLY A 46 -22.88 -10.18 -17.62
CA GLY A 46 -22.19 -9.80 -16.37
C GLY A 46 -20.78 -9.27 -16.58
N LEU A 47 -20.42 -8.84 -17.79
CA LEU A 47 -19.20 -8.08 -18.06
C LEU A 47 -19.46 -6.59 -17.79
N ALA A 48 -18.50 -5.91 -17.17
CA ALA A 48 -18.63 -4.50 -16.79
C ALA A 48 -18.08 -3.53 -17.85
N PHE A 49 -17.14 -3.99 -18.68
CA PHE A 49 -16.49 -3.18 -19.72
C PHE A 49 -15.91 -4.08 -20.82
N ALA A 50 -15.53 -3.47 -21.94
CA ALA A 50 -14.85 -4.16 -23.03
C ALA A 50 -13.69 -3.32 -23.57
N THR A 51 -12.76 -3.96 -24.25
CA THR A 51 -11.74 -3.25 -25.01
C THR A 51 -12.19 -2.95 -26.44
N THR A 52 -11.64 -1.91 -27.06
CA THR A 52 -11.88 -1.58 -28.47
C THR A 52 -10.58 -1.26 -29.19
N PRO A 53 -10.39 -1.70 -30.45
CA PRO A 53 -9.32 -1.16 -31.29
C PRO A 53 -9.60 0.32 -31.60
N ILE A 54 -8.54 1.10 -31.79
CA ILE A 54 -8.64 2.51 -32.25
C ILE A 54 -8.65 2.57 -33.77
N THR A 55 -7.83 1.75 -34.42
CA THR A 55 -7.73 1.64 -35.87
C THR A 55 -7.88 0.18 -36.30
N ASN A 56 -8.12 -0.04 -37.59
CA ASN A 56 -8.46 -1.34 -38.14
C ASN A 56 -7.38 -1.90 -39.09
N THR A 57 -7.64 -3.07 -39.66
CA THR A 57 -6.75 -3.75 -40.61
C THR A 57 -6.48 -2.92 -41.86
N HIS A 58 -7.44 -2.13 -42.34
CA HIS A 58 -7.23 -1.22 -43.47
C HIS A 58 -6.14 -0.19 -43.16
N PHE A 59 -6.17 0.40 -41.96
CA PHE A 59 -5.14 1.33 -41.54
C PHE A 59 -3.77 0.64 -41.41
N ARG A 60 -3.72 -0.55 -40.80
CA ARG A 60 -2.49 -1.36 -40.72
C ARG A 60 -1.90 -1.57 -42.11
N ASP A 61 -2.68 -2.06 -43.06
CA ASP A 61 -2.19 -2.41 -44.40
C ASP A 61 -1.69 -1.17 -45.14
N ARG A 62 -2.35 -0.02 -44.95
CA ARG A 62 -1.89 1.28 -45.47
C ARG A 62 -0.53 1.70 -44.90
N VAL A 63 -0.30 1.51 -43.60
CA VAL A 63 0.99 1.82 -42.96
C VAL A 63 2.08 0.86 -43.42
N PHE A 64 1.77 -0.44 -43.53
CA PHE A 64 2.71 -1.44 -44.03
C PHE A 64 3.12 -1.15 -45.47
N ALA A 65 2.17 -0.76 -46.34
CA ALA A 65 2.46 -0.35 -47.71
C ALA A 65 3.40 0.86 -47.76
N LEU A 66 3.14 1.90 -46.95
CA LEU A 66 3.98 3.11 -46.85
C LEU A 66 5.42 2.77 -46.45
N VAL A 67 5.59 1.94 -45.42
CA VAL A 67 6.92 1.55 -44.93
C VAL A 67 7.62 0.64 -45.94
N SER A 68 6.92 -0.33 -46.50
CA SER A 68 7.47 -1.25 -47.50
C SER A 68 7.96 -0.50 -48.74
N GLU A 69 7.15 0.41 -49.29
CA GLU A 69 7.53 1.22 -50.46
C GLU A 69 8.78 2.05 -50.17
N HIS A 70 8.84 2.68 -48.99
CA HIS A 70 10.00 3.48 -48.61
C HIS A 70 11.27 2.64 -48.43
N LEU A 71 11.19 1.48 -47.75
CA LEU A 71 12.33 0.58 -47.56
C LEU A 71 12.82 -0.01 -48.89
N SER A 72 11.90 -0.40 -49.78
CA SER A 72 12.24 -0.84 -51.14
C SER A 72 12.99 0.26 -51.91
N ALA A 73 12.50 1.50 -51.84
CA ALA A 73 13.12 2.62 -52.52
C ALA A 73 14.52 2.96 -51.96
N LEU A 74 14.77 2.78 -50.67
CA LEU A 74 16.12 2.90 -50.10
C LEU A 74 17.04 1.80 -50.65
N SER A 75 16.56 0.55 -50.66
CA SER A 75 17.32 -0.60 -51.15
C SER A 75 17.71 -0.44 -52.63
N GLU A 76 16.79 0.01 -53.48
CA GLU A 76 17.04 0.22 -54.92
C GLU A 76 18.13 1.26 -55.18
N ASN A 77 18.28 2.26 -54.30
CA ASN A 77 19.28 3.31 -54.42
C ASN A 77 20.59 3.01 -53.65
N GLY A 78 20.72 1.81 -53.06
CA GLY A 78 21.89 1.44 -52.27
C GLY A 78 22.01 2.20 -50.94
N GLU A 79 20.91 2.78 -50.45
CA GLU A 79 20.84 3.55 -49.22
C GLU A 79 20.45 2.65 -48.03
N LYS A 80 20.78 3.07 -46.82
CA LYS A 80 20.43 2.36 -45.59
C LYS A 80 19.53 3.24 -44.72
N PRO A 81 18.62 2.65 -43.92
CA PRO A 81 17.83 3.39 -42.92
C PRO A 81 18.68 4.20 -41.94
N THR A 82 19.92 3.78 -41.70
CA THR A 82 20.89 4.50 -40.87
C THR A 82 22.03 5.04 -41.72
N THR A 83 22.30 6.34 -41.65
CA THR A 83 23.40 7.01 -42.37
C THR A 83 24.25 7.85 -41.42
N ARG A 84 25.54 8.02 -41.75
CA ARG A 84 26.45 8.97 -41.05
C ARG A 84 26.50 10.36 -41.71
N ALA A 85 25.83 10.51 -42.85
CA ALA A 85 25.69 11.74 -43.62
C ALA A 85 24.19 12.04 -43.77
N THR A 86 23.83 13.31 -43.99
CA THR A 86 22.45 13.73 -44.23
C THR A 86 21.81 12.86 -45.31
N GLY A 87 20.68 12.23 -45.00
CA GLY A 87 19.95 11.39 -45.94
C GLY A 87 19.57 12.19 -47.20
N SER A 88 19.59 11.54 -48.35
CA SER A 88 19.20 12.16 -49.63
C SER A 88 17.67 12.35 -49.74
N ARG A 89 16.90 11.69 -48.86
CA ARG A 89 15.44 11.62 -48.84
C ARG A 89 14.90 11.95 -47.45
N ALA A 90 13.70 12.53 -47.41
CA ALA A 90 12.96 12.73 -46.17
C ALA A 90 12.40 11.39 -45.65
N GLU A 91 12.27 11.28 -44.33
CA GLU A 91 11.59 10.16 -43.69
C GLU A 91 10.11 10.09 -44.11
N PRO A 92 9.50 8.88 -44.15
CA PRO A 92 8.09 8.76 -44.47
C PRO A 92 7.23 9.43 -43.39
N ILE A 93 6.20 10.15 -43.85
CA ILE A 93 5.23 10.84 -42.99
C ILE A 93 3.90 10.09 -43.09
N LEU A 94 3.33 9.75 -41.94
CA LEU A 94 2.04 9.09 -41.84
C LEU A 94 0.91 10.07 -42.24
N PRO A 95 0.06 9.72 -43.24
CA PRO A 95 -1.11 10.53 -43.56
C PRO A 95 -2.18 10.50 -42.45
N PRO A 96 -3.07 11.51 -42.37
CA PRO A 96 -4.16 11.54 -41.40
C PRO A 96 -5.09 10.31 -41.46
N LEU A 97 -5.80 10.06 -40.36
CA LEU A 97 -6.88 9.07 -40.33
C LEU A 97 -8.04 9.50 -41.25
N THR A 98 -8.66 8.50 -41.86
CA THR A 98 -9.89 8.61 -42.66
C THR A 98 -10.97 7.73 -42.04
N PRO A 99 -12.25 7.91 -42.40
CA PRO A 99 -13.33 7.04 -41.91
C PRO A 99 -13.18 5.55 -42.25
N LYS A 100 -12.28 5.19 -43.19
CA LYS A 100 -11.98 3.78 -43.49
C LYS A 100 -10.96 3.17 -42.55
N ASP A 101 -10.20 4.00 -41.83
CA ASP A 101 -9.10 3.56 -40.96
C ASP A 101 -9.55 3.28 -39.52
N THR A 102 -10.75 3.74 -39.15
CA THR A 102 -11.29 3.63 -37.80
C THR A 102 -12.82 3.68 -37.84
N ALA A 103 -13.45 2.77 -37.11
CA ALA A 103 -14.87 2.81 -36.78
C ALA A 103 -15.11 3.39 -35.36
N LEU A 104 -14.05 3.76 -34.62
CA LEU A 104 -14.18 4.42 -33.32
C LEU A 104 -14.74 5.84 -33.52
N PHE A 105 -15.83 6.12 -32.81
CA PHE A 105 -16.54 7.39 -32.91
C PHE A 105 -17.03 7.83 -31.51
N PRO A 106 -17.14 9.14 -31.24
CA PRO A 106 -17.72 9.62 -29.99
C PRO A 106 -19.15 9.08 -29.78
N SER A 107 -19.34 8.28 -28.73
CA SER A 107 -20.64 7.68 -28.39
C SER A 107 -20.83 7.57 -26.88
N ALA A 108 -22.02 7.16 -26.41
CA ALA A 108 -22.24 6.94 -24.99
C ALA A 108 -21.35 5.82 -24.42
N ALA A 109 -21.14 4.75 -25.20
CA ALA A 109 -20.31 3.60 -24.83
C ALA A 109 -18.79 3.90 -24.85
N VAL A 110 -18.35 4.96 -25.53
CA VAL A 110 -16.91 5.27 -25.67
C VAL A 110 -16.21 5.49 -24.33
N ASN A 111 -16.93 6.03 -23.34
CA ASN A 111 -16.41 6.30 -22.00
C ASN A 111 -16.23 5.04 -21.15
N THR A 112 -16.86 3.93 -21.55
CA THR A 112 -16.77 2.63 -20.87
C THR A 112 -15.74 1.70 -21.52
N TYR A 113 -15.28 2.02 -22.73
CA TYR A 113 -14.24 1.25 -23.39
C TYR A 113 -12.83 1.56 -22.85
N THR A 114 -12.00 0.53 -22.89
CA THR A 114 -10.54 0.67 -22.87
C THR A 114 -10.04 0.53 -24.29
N ALA A 115 -9.44 1.60 -24.84
CA ALA A 115 -8.89 1.53 -26.19
C ALA A 115 -7.55 0.79 -26.18
N VAL A 116 -7.28 0.00 -27.23
CA VAL A 116 -6.04 -0.77 -27.38
C VAL A 116 -5.25 -0.20 -28.54
N ILE A 117 -3.98 0.12 -28.28
CA ILE A 117 -3.03 0.52 -29.31
C ILE A 117 -2.72 -0.66 -30.21
N SER A 118 -2.57 -0.38 -31.50
CA SER A 118 -2.21 -1.36 -32.52
C SER A 118 -1.07 -2.32 -32.09
N PRO A 119 -1.31 -3.65 -32.00
CA PRO A 119 -0.33 -4.61 -31.48
C PRO A 119 0.84 -4.89 -32.43
N TRP A 120 0.75 -4.45 -33.68
CA TRP A 120 1.78 -4.64 -34.71
C TRP A 120 2.90 -3.59 -34.67
N LEU A 121 2.80 -2.57 -33.81
CA LEU A 121 3.82 -1.54 -33.64
C LEU A 121 5.12 -2.09 -33.04
N ASP A 122 6.23 -1.41 -33.33
CA ASP A 122 7.54 -1.68 -32.72
C ASP A 122 8.26 -0.36 -32.39
N LEU A 123 7.91 0.22 -31.25
CA LEU A 123 8.46 1.49 -30.77
C LEU A 123 9.96 1.42 -30.46
N GLY A 124 10.45 0.22 -30.12
CA GLY A 124 11.85 -0.05 -29.81
C GLY A 124 12.66 -0.62 -30.98
N SER A 125 12.15 -0.55 -32.22
CA SER A 125 12.84 -1.10 -33.38
C SER A 125 14.21 -0.44 -33.57
N SER A 126 15.24 -1.27 -33.80
CA SER A 126 16.57 -0.75 -34.13
C SER A 126 16.62 -0.05 -35.49
N ASN A 127 15.59 -0.21 -36.32
CA ASN A 127 15.45 0.53 -37.58
C ASN A 127 14.75 1.88 -37.28
N PRO A 128 15.45 3.01 -37.47
CA PRO A 128 14.93 4.32 -37.09
C PRO A 128 13.66 4.71 -37.85
N ILE A 129 13.48 4.24 -39.09
CA ILE A 129 12.27 4.51 -39.89
C ILE A 129 11.06 3.81 -39.28
N ILE A 130 11.24 2.55 -38.87
CA ILE A 130 10.19 1.74 -38.26
C ILE A 130 9.82 2.29 -36.88
N SER A 131 10.82 2.66 -36.06
CA SER A 131 10.60 3.33 -34.77
C SER A 131 9.89 4.68 -34.96
N SER A 132 10.30 5.49 -35.94
CA SER A 132 9.70 6.79 -36.27
C SER A 132 8.24 6.67 -36.69
N ILE A 133 7.92 5.76 -37.62
CA ILE A 133 6.53 5.50 -38.05
C ILE A 133 5.70 4.91 -36.92
N SER A 134 6.24 3.96 -36.14
CA SER A 134 5.50 3.39 -35.00
C SER A 134 5.12 4.46 -33.98
N ARG A 135 6.01 5.42 -33.73
CA ARG A 135 5.75 6.58 -32.86
C ARG A 135 4.72 7.54 -33.45
N GLN A 136 4.76 7.80 -34.77
CA GLN A 136 3.74 8.61 -35.45
C GLN A 136 2.35 7.96 -35.34
N VAL A 137 2.26 6.65 -35.55
CA VAL A 137 1.00 5.91 -35.41
C VAL A 137 0.49 5.98 -33.98
N LEU A 138 1.34 5.70 -32.98
CA LEU A 138 1.00 5.80 -31.56
C LEU A 138 0.37 7.16 -31.23
N ASN A 139 1.01 8.26 -31.66
CA ASN A 139 0.50 9.61 -31.41
C ASN A 139 -0.84 9.87 -32.09
N VAL A 140 -1.03 9.41 -33.33
CA VAL A 140 -2.28 9.59 -34.08
C VAL A 140 -3.42 8.80 -33.43
N GLU A 141 -3.18 7.55 -33.03
CA GLU A 141 -4.16 6.73 -32.32
C GLU A 141 -4.56 7.36 -30.98
N ILE A 142 -3.58 7.76 -30.16
CA ILE A 142 -3.84 8.40 -28.86
C ILE A 142 -4.62 9.69 -29.03
N ASN A 143 -4.22 10.55 -29.97
CA ASN A 143 -4.89 11.83 -30.19
C ASN A 143 -6.35 11.61 -30.64
N TYR A 144 -6.59 10.64 -31.52
CA TYR A 144 -7.95 10.32 -31.96
C TYR A 144 -8.81 9.69 -30.86
N ALA A 145 -8.24 8.78 -30.05
CA ALA A 145 -8.94 8.21 -28.90
C ALA A 145 -9.27 9.27 -27.84
N ASN A 146 -8.36 10.22 -27.58
CA ASN A 146 -8.59 11.36 -26.70
C ASN A 146 -9.72 12.26 -27.24
N PHE A 147 -9.75 12.51 -28.55
CA PHE A 147 -10.86 13.23 -29.21
C PHE A 147 -12.19 12.49 -29.05
N CYS A 148 -12.18 11.16 -29.17
CA CYS A 148 -13.39 10.34 -29.03
C CYS A 148 -13.92 10.28 -27.59
N GLY A 149 -13.13 10.70 -26.59
CA GLY A 149 -13.54 10.68 -25.18
C GLY A 149 -13.27 9.35 -24.47
N VAL A 150 -12.37 8.52 -25.01
CA VAL A 150 -11.87 7.34 -24.28
C VAL A 150 -11.19 7.80 -22.98
N ARG A 151 -11.27 6.99 -21.91
CA ARG A 151 -10.61 7.30 -20.62
C ARG A 151 -9.28 6.57 -20.42
N SER A 152 -9.19 5.35 -20.92
CA SER A 152 -8.06 4.45 -20.69
C SER A 152 -7.54 3.89 -22.00
N ILE A 153 -6.22 3.91 -22.18
CA ILE A 153 -5.51 3.33 -23.34
C ILE A 153 -4.54 2.26 -22.86
N MET A 154 -4.59 1.09 -23.49
CA MET A 154 -3.66 -0.01 -23.26
C MET A 154 -2.61 -0.06 -24.38
N ILE A 155 -1.33 0.07 -24.00
CA ILE A 155 -0.16 0.00 -24.88
C ILE A 155 0.49 -1.38 -24.71
N PRO A 156 0.79 -2.12 -25.79
CA PRO A 156 1.54 -3.38 -25.72
C PRO A 156 2.90 -3.20 -25.03
N ALA A 157 3.33 -4.21 -24.25
CA ALA A 157 4.67 -4.23 -23.65
C ALA A 157 5.81 -4.02 -24.66
N PRO A 158 6.98 -3.54 -24.20
CA PRO A 158 8.21 -3.60 -24.99
C PRO A 158 8.45 -5.00 -25.53
N ARG A 159 8.83 -5.15 -26.81
CA ARG A 159 9.08 -6.47 -27.41
C ARG A 159 10.35 -7.16 -26.89
N GLN A 160 11.29 -6.37 -26.39
CA GLN A 160 12.55 -6.84 -25.82
C GLN A 160 12.69 -6.28 -24.42
N ASP A 161 12.96 -7.16 -23.46
CA ASP A 161 13.11 -6.77 -22.07
C ASP A 161 14.50 -6.19 -21.76
N ALA A 162 14.60 -5.46 -20.65
CA ALA A 162 15.83 -4.92 -20.09
C ALA A 162 16.94 -5.99 -20.04
N SER A 163 18.10 -5.72 -20.63
CA SER A 163 19.29 -6.56 -20.45
C SER A 163 20.08 -6.12 -19.21
N ILE A 164 20.75 -7.08 -18.57
CA ILE A 164 21.53 -6.89 -17.33
C ILE A 164 22.62 -5.81 -17.49
N ASP A 165 23.09 -5.55 -18.71
CA ASP A 165 24.20 -4.63 -19.01
C ASP A 165 23.75 -3.19 -19.35
N GLY A 166 22.49 -2.81 -19.08
CA GLY A 166 22.03 -1.41 -19.14
C GLY A 166 22.05 -0.77 -20.54
N GLY A 167 22.27 -1.56 -21.59
CA GLY A 167 22.37 -1.11 -22.98
C GLY A 167 21.12 -1.39 -23.79
N ASN A 168 19.94 -0.93 -23.37
CA ASN A 168 18.71 -1.16 -24.13
C ASN A 168 18.22 0.12 -24.82
N GLN A 169 18.87 0.49 -25.92
CA GLN A 169 18.44 1.59 -26.78
C GLN A 169 16.95 1.42 -27.20
N SER A 170 16.50 0.19 -27.45
CA SER A 170 15.11 -0.14 -27.76
C SER A 170 14.14 0.24 -26.64
N LEU A 171 14.49 -0.11 -25.39
CA LEU A 171 13.68 0.18 -24.21
C LEU A 171 13.66 1.69 -23.90
N ALA A 172 14.78 2.39 -24.09
CA ALA A 172 14.84 3.84 -23.95
C ALA A 172 13.95 4.55 -24.99
N GLN A 173 13.94 4.06 -26.24
CA GLN A 173 13.04 4.57 -27.28
C GLN A 173 11.57 4.32 -26.94
N TYR A 174 11.24 3.11 -26.48
CA TYR A 174 9.90 2.78 -26.01
C TYR A 174 9.47 3.70 -24.87
N ALA A 175 10.30 3.86 -23.84
CA ALA A 175 9.99 4.69 -22.68
C ALA A 175 9.78 6.17 -23.06
N ARG A 176 10.60 6.70 -23.99
CA ARG A 176 10.42 8.05 -24.54
C ARG A 176 9.11 8.18 -25.32
N ALA A 177 8.71 7.16 -26.07
CA ALA A 177 7.43 7.16 -26.77
C ALA A 177 6.24 7.16 -25.79
N VAL A 178 6.35 6.46 -24.66
CA VAL A 178 5.34 6.51 -23.58
C VAL A 178 5.30 7.88 -22.89
N GLU A 179 6.45 8.50 -22.65
CA GLU A 179 6.53 9.87 -22.11
C GLU A 179 5.86 10.89 -23.05
N GLU A 180 6.12 10.77 -24.36
CA GLU A 180 5.47 11.59 -25.38
C GLU A 180 3.95 11.34 -25.43
N ALA A 181 3.53 10.08 -25.38
CA ALA A 181 2.13 9.66 -25.31
C ALA A 181 1.39 10.31 -24.13
N LEU A 182 2.01 10.35 -22.94
CA LEU A 182 1.47 11.03 -21.75
C LEU A 182 1.22 12.52 -22.00
N THR A 183 2.04 13.16 -22.83
CA THR A 183 1.89 14.59 -23.20
C THR A 183 0.78 14.78 -24.23
N VAL A 184 0.70 13.93 -25.25
CA VAL A 184 -0.34 13.97 -26.29
C VAL A 184 -1.73 13.71 -25.70
N GLY A 185 -1.85 12.68 -24.88
CA GLY A 185 -3.09 12.28 -24.21
C GLY A 185 -3.20 12.84 -22.79
N ASN A 186 -3.28 14.16 -22.62
CA ASN A 186 -3.20 14.80 -21.29
C ASN A 186 -4.32 14.44 -20.28
N ARG A 187 -5.44 13.88 -20.76
CA ARG A 187 -6.59 13.44 -19.93
C ARG A 187 -6.77 11.93 -19.88
N LEU A 188 -5.90 11.19 -20.54
CA LEU A 188 -5.97 9.74 -20.63
C LEU A 188 -5.20 9.08 -19.49
N THR A 189 -5.69 7.92 -19.07
CA THR A 189 -4.96 6.94 -18.28
C THR A 189 -4.27 5.96 -19.22
N PHE A 190 -2.99 5.69 -18.98
CA PHE A 190 -2.17 4.80 -19.80
C PHE A 190 -1.89 3.52 -19.04
N LEU A 191 -2.10 2.39 -19.70
CA LEU A 191 -1.81 1.06 -19.18
C LEU A 191 -0.75 0.41 -20.05
N ILE A 192 0.38 0.06 -19.48
CA ILE A 192 1.36 -0.78 -20.18
C ILE A 192 0.99 -2.24 -19.93
N HIS A 193 0.67 -2.98 -20.99
CA HIS A 193 0.28 -4.39 -20.93
C HIS A 193 1.51 -5.28 -20.78
N MET A 194 1.97 -5.44 -19.54
CA MET A 194 3.20 -6.15 -19.19
C MET A 194 2.94 -7.63 -18.88
N PRO A 195 3.73 -8.57 -19.41
CA PRO A 195 3.76 -9.92 -18.86
C PRO A 195 4.40 -9.90 -17.48
N MET A 196 3.92 -10.78 -16.58
CA MET A 196 4.57 -10.97 -15.28
C MET A 196 6.03 -11.44 -15.46
N TYR A 197 6.25 -12.34 -16.41
CA TYR A 197 7.54 -12.73 -16.99
C TYR A 197 7.29 -13.35 -18.38
N ARG A 198 8.33 -13.45 -19.22
CA ARG A 198 8.24 -14.07 -20.56
C ARG A 198 8.25 -15.59 -20.45
N GLU A 199 7.10 -16.23 -20.70
CA GLU A 199 6.99 -17.70 -20.72
C GLU A 199 7.53 -18.29 -22.03
N PRO A 200 8.48 -19.26 -21.98
CA PRO A 200 9.01 -19.88 -23.19
C PRO A 200 7.92 -20.59 -23.99
N GLY A 201 7.91 -20.35 -25.30
CA GLY A 201 6.99 -21.02 -26.23
C GLY A 201 5.56 -20.49 -26.20
N LEU A 202 5.28 -19.43 -25.43
CA LEU A 202 4.00 -18.71 -25.44
C LEU A 202 4.12 -17.28 -26.01
N ASP A 203 5.32 -16.88 -26.45
CA ASP A 203 5.49 -15.64 -27.20
C ASP A 203 4.72 -15.75 -28.52
N VAL A 204 3.62 -15.01 -28.62
CA VAL A 204 2.80 -14.95 -29.83
C VAL A 204 3.60 -14.26 -30.92
N GLU A 205 3.96 -14.99 -31.98
CA GLU A 205 4.53 -14.43 -33.22
C GLU A 205 3.48 -13.59 -33.94
N THR A 206 3.15 -12.42 -33.37
CA THR A 206 2.26 -11.46 -34.02
C THR A 206 3.06 -10.78 -35.13
N ALA A 207 2.56 -10.86 -36.37
CA ALA A 207 3.13 -10.14 -37.50
C ALA A 207 3.25 -8.64 -37.15
N ASN A 208 4.48 -8.15 -37.15
CA ASN A 208 4.81 -6.79 -36.71
C ASN A 208 5.48 -6.03 -37.84
N ILE A 209 5.48 -4.71 -37.77
CA ILE A 209 6.04 -3.86 -38.81
C ILE A 209 7.56 -4.09 -39.01
N SER A 210 8.27 -4.56 -37.98
CA SER A 210 9.69 -4.93 -38.07
C SER A 210 9.94 -6.18 -38.92
N SER A 211 8.92 -6.97 -39.29
CA SER A 211 9.08 -8.06 -40.25
C SER A 211 9.38 -7.58 -41.67
N LEU A 212 9.14 -6.30 -41.96
CA LEU A 212 9.53 -5.66 -43.24
C LEU A 212 11.05 -5.40 -43.31
N ASP A 213 11.74 -5.39 -42.17
CA ASP A 213 13.19 -5.23 -42.11
C ASP A 213 13.85 -6.60 -42.34
N VAL A 214 14.72 -6.70 -43.35
CA VAL A 214 15.45 -7.94 -43.64
C VAL A 214 16.51 -8.15 -42.57
N LYS A 215 16.14 -8.75 -41.43
CA LYS A 215 17.08 -9.21 -40.42
C LYS A 215 17.29 -10.72 -40.53
N THR A 216 18.56 -11.11 -40.53
CA THR A 216 18.98 -12.50 -40.33
C THR A 216 18.43 -12.99 -38.99
N PRO A 217 17.75 -14.15 -38.92
CA PRO A 217 17.22 -14.67 -37.66
C PRO A 217 18.38 -14.90 -36.68
N THR A 218 18.44 -14.10 -35.62
CA THR A 218 19.32 -14.36 -34.49
C THR A 218 18.78 -15.59 -33.77
N LYS A 219 19.51 -16.70 -33.86
CA LYS A 219 19.24 -17.91 -33.07
C LYS A 219 19.20 -17.53 -31.59
N THR A 220 18.04 -17.68 -30.96
CA THR A 220 17.90 -17.63 -29.51
C THR A 220 18.43 -18.96 -28.96
N GLU A 221 19.72 -19.00 -28.62
CA GLU A 221 20.27 -20.09 -27.83
C GLU A 221 19.58 -20.14 -26.46
N GLY A 222 19.44 -21.34 -25.88
CA GLY A 222 18.73 -21.60 -24.63
C GLY A 222 19.34 -20.88 -23.43
N LYS A 223 19.02 -19.59 -23.28
CA LYS A 223 19.35 -18.80 -22.12
C LYS A 223 18.39 -19.13 -20.98
N GLU A 224 18.95 -19.14 -19.77
CA GLU A 224 18.18 -19.18 -18.53
C GLU A 224 17.13 -18.05 -18.54
N ILE A 225 15.90 -18.37 -18.12
CA ILE A 225 14.78 -17.42 -18.15
C ILE A 225 15.00 -16.42 -17.03
N ASP A 226 15.18 -15.16 -17.41
CA ASP A 226 15.25 -14.10 -16.43
C ASP A 226 13.84 -13.62 -16.03
N LEU A 227 13.33 -14.16 -14.93
CA LEU A 227 11.98 -13.88 -14.42
C LEU A 227 11.75 -12.39 -14.08
N LEU A 228 12.80 -11.64 -13.76
CA LEU A 228 12.71 -10.23 -13.33
C LEU A 228 12.87 -9.24 -14.49
N ALA A 229 13.25 -9.70 -15.70
CA ALA A 229 13.52 -8.82 -16.83
C ALA A 229 12.31 -7.97 -17.25
N ALA A 230 11.09 -8.55 -17.22
CA ALA A 230 9.86 -7.81 -17.53
C ALA A 230 9.57 -6.72 -16.48
N TRP A 231 9.81 -7.00 -15.20
CA TRP A 231 9.68 -6.00 -14.15
C TRP A 231 10.73 -4.89 -14.27
N ASP A 232 11.98 -5.22 -14.62
CA ASP A 232 13.03 -4.24 -14.89
C ASP A 232 12.67 -3.33 -16.07
N SER A 233 12.06 -3.89 -17.13
CA SER A 233 11.52 -3.12 -18.26
C SER A 233 10.47 -2.11 -17.80
N TRP A 234 9.50 -2.55 -16.98
CA TRP A 234 8.50 -1.67 -16.40
C TRP A 234 9.14 -0.59 -15.52
N HIS A 235 10.08 -0.97 -14.66
CA HIS A 235 10.80 -0.03 -13.81
C HIS A 235 11.51 1.06 -14.62
N HIS A 236 12.16 0.71 -15.73
CA HIS A 236 12.77 1.68 -16.64
C HIS A 236 11.73 2.65 -17.21
N VAL A 237 10.61 2.13 -17.73
CA VAL A 237 9.54 2.95 -18.32
C VAL A 237 8.96 3.93 -17.30
N ARG A 238 8.57 3.46 -16.11
CA ARG A 238 8.01 4.36 -15.07
C ARG A 238 9.03 5.38 -14.56
N SER A 239 10.31 5.04 -14.54
CA SER A 239 11.38 5.96 -14.10
C SER A 239 11.61 7.08 -15.12
N VAL A 240 11.67 6.77 -16.41
CA VAL A 240 11.75 7.78 -17.49
C VAL A 240 10.52 8.68 -17.47
N CYS A 241 9.33 8.11 -17.25
CA CYS A 241 8.09 8.86 -17.13
C CYS A 241 7.92 9.59 -15.77
N ASN A 242 8.97 9.67 -14.95
CA ASN A 242 9.00 10.31 -13.64
C ASN A 242 7.80 9.93 -12.74
N TYR A 243 7.49 8.63 -12.68
CA TYR A 243 6.43 8.07 -11.83
C TYR A 243 5.06 8.75 -12.04
N ASN A 244 4.73 9.08 -13.30
CA ASN A 244 3.48 9.76 -13.64
C ASN A 244 2.26 9.01 -13.07
N THR A 245 1.40 9.71 -12.33
CA THR A 245 0.24 9.12 -11.66
C THR A 245 -0.87 8.63 -12.60
N ARG A 246 -0.76 8.92 -13.91
CA ARG A 246 -1.65 8.39 -14.96
C ARG A 246 -1.13 7.14 -15.65
N LEU A 247 0.05 6.66 -15.29
CA LEU A 247 0.70 5.49 -15.87
C LEU A 247 0.53 4.27 -14.95
N PHE A 248 -0.14 3.24 -15.46
CA PHE A 248 -0.49 2.01 -14.75
C PHE A 248 0.00 0.79 -15.51
N VAL A 249 -0.10 -0.37 -14.86
CA VAL A 249 0.20 -1.67 -15.44
C VAL A 249 -1.10 -2.46 -15.66
N ALA A 250 -1.25 -3.01 -16.86
CA ALA A 250 -2.12 -4.15 -17.10
C ALA A 250 -1.24 -5.41 -17.06
N LEU A 251 -1.35 -6.20 -16.00
CA LEU A 251 -0.46 -7.33 -15.76
C LEU A 251 -1.05 -8.61 -16.36
N GLN A 252 -0.34 -9.20 -17.31
CA GLN A 252 -0.70 -10.50 -17.86
C GLN A 252 -0.26 -11.61 -16.91
N ILE A 253 -1.26 -12.37 -16.44
CA ILE A 253 -1.08 -13.49 -15.53
C ILE A 253 -0.59 -14.71 -16.32
N PRO A 254 0.57 -15.29 -15.95
CA PRO A 254 1.20 -16.37 -16.69
C PRO A 254 0.43 -17.69 -16.52
N ARG A 255 0.72 -18.69 -17.34
CA ARG A 255 0.21 -20.05 -17.17
C ARG A 255 0.81 -20.73 -15.94
N VAL A 256 2.09 -20.49 -15.67
CA VAL A 256 2.80 -20.99 -14.48
C VAL A 256 3.11 -19.83 -13.55
N MET A 257 2.65 -19.92 -12.31
CA MET A 257 2.91 -18.87 -11.31
C MET A 257 4.39 -18.87 -10.86
N PRO A 258 5.07 -17.71 -10.84
CA PRO A 258 6.45 -17.61 -10.36
C PRO A 258 6.50 -17.61 -8.83
N GLU A 259 7.71 -17.51 -8.28
CA GLU A 259 7.94 -17.38 -6.83
C GLU A 259 7.29 -16.14 -6.23
N LYS A 260 7.02 -16.18 -4.92
CA LYS A 260 6.29 -15.12 -4.21
C LYS A 260 6.97 -13.75 -4.32
N ASP A 261 8.30 -13.72 -4.33
CA ASP A 261 9.08 -12.48 -4.44
C ASP A 261 8.74 -11.67 -5.71
N LEU A 262 8.58 -12.34 -6.86
CA LEU A 262 8.15 -11.65 -8.09
C LEU A 262 6.68 -11.22 -8.03
N GLN A 263 5.83 -11.99 -7.38
CA GLN A 263 4.43 -11.61 -7.17
C GLN A 263 4.31 -10.39 -6.26
N ASP A 264 5.14 -10.28 -5.23
CA ASP A 264 5.20 -9.15 -4.30
C ASP A 264 5.74 -7.88 -4.98
N ARG A 265 6.75 -8.04 -5.86
CA ARG A 265 7.22 -6.95 -6.73
C ARG A 265 6.07 -6.33 -7.51
N TRP A 266 5.27 -7.14 -8.20
CA TRP A 266 4.14 -6.65 -8.98
C TRP A 266 2.99 -6.14 -8.12
N PHE A 267 2.78 -6.68 -6.92
CA PHE A 267 1.77 -6.22 -5.97
C PHE A 267 1.99 -4.76 -5.53
N ALA A 268 3.25 -4.33 -5.44
CA ALA A 268 3.62 -2.97 -5.10
C ALA A 268 3.42 -1.96 -6.25
N GLU A 269 3.29 -2.43 -7.49
CA GLU A 269 3.19 -1.56 -8.68
C GLU A 269 1.77 -1.01 -8.87
N PRO A 270 1.58 0.09 -9.62
CA PRO A 270 0.26 0.66 -9.88
C PRO A 270 -0.53 -0.20 -10.87
N LEU A 271 -1.08 -1.31 -10.38
CA LEU A 271 -1.90 -2.24 -11.15
C LEU A 271 -3.29 -1.66 -11.43
N HIS A 272 -3.76 -1.85 -12.66
CA HIS A 272 -5.12 -1.49 -13.06
C HIS A 272 -5.86 -2.70 -13.64
N TYR A 273 -5.20 -3.54 -14.44
CA TYR A 273 -5.79 -4.81 -14.92
C TYR A 273 -4.96 -6.04 -14.57
N LEU A 274 -5.66 -7.15 -14.33
CA LEU A 274 -5.13 -8.50 -14.39
C LEU A 274 -5.70 -9.19 -15.62
N THR A 275 -4.87 -9.49 -16.62
CA THR A 275 -5.33 -10.08 -17.88
C THR A 275 -5.12 -11.58 -17.90
N PHE A 276 -6.16 -12.34 -18.25
CA PHE A 276 -6.13 -13.80 -18.31
C PHE A 276 -6.42 -14.27 -19.73
N SER A 277 -5.53 -15.08 -20.30
CA SER A 277 -5.69 -15.68 -21.62
C SER A 277 -6.19 -17.12 -21.50
N PRO A 278 -6.58 -17.80 -22.61
CA PRO A 278 -6.98 -19.21 -22.56
C PRO A 278 -5.89 -20.10 -21.94
N ALA A 279 -4.62 -19.75 -22.16
CA ALA A 279 -3.46 -20.51 -21.66
C ALA A 279 -3.29 -20.43 -20.13
N THR A 280 -3.84 -19.40 -19.48
CA THR A 280 -3.79 -19.25 -18.01
C THR A 280 -4.68 -20.27 -17.30
N PHE A 281 -5.74 -20.74 -17.96
CA PHE A 281 -6.71 -21.69 -17.40
C PHE A 281 -6.31 -23.14 -17.64
N GLN A 282 -6.75 -24.02 -16.75
CA GLN A 282 -6.59 -25.47 -16.84
C GLN A 282 -7.96 -26.13 -16.74
N ALA A 283 -8.19 -27.19 -17.53
CA ALA A 283 -9.40 -27.98 -17.41
C ALA A 283 -9.41 -28.77 -16.10
N ASN A 284 -10.49 -28.66 -15.33
CA ASN A 284 -10.70 -29.47 -14.15
C ASN A 284 -11.09 -30.92 -14.53
N LYS A 285 -11.31 -31.80 -13.53
CA LYS A 285 -11.70 -33.20 -13.78
C LYS A 285 -13.00 -33.36 -14.57
N ALA A 286 -13.87 -32.36 -14.54
CA ALA A 286 -15.14 -32.32 -15.27
C ALA A 286 -15.04 -31.59 -16.62
N GLY A 287 -13.85 -31.12 -17.02
CA GLY A 287 -13.60 -30.44 -18.28
C GLY A 287 -13.82 -28.91 -18.28
N PHE A 288 -14.22 -28.31 -17.15
CA PHE A 288 -14.45 -26.86 -17.04
C PHE A 288 -13.15 -26.09 -16.77
N PRO A 289 -13.03 -24.83 -17.25
CA PRO A 289 -11.87 -24.00 -16.99
C PRO A 289 -11.75 -23.68 -15.50
N SER A 290 -10.51 -23.73 -15.00
CA SER A 290 -10.17 -23.44 -13.61
C SER A 290 -8.77 -22.88 -13.49
N LEU A 291 -8.51 -22.12 -12.43
CA LEU A 291 -7.20 -21.59 -12.08
C LEU A 291 -6.58 -22.41 -10.96
N SER A 292 -5.24 -22.55 -10.97
CA SER A 292 -4.53 -23.24 -9.88
C SER A 292 -4.67 -22.47 -8.55
N LYS A 293 -4.44 -23.14 -7.42
CA LYS A 293 -4.49 -22.51 -6.09
C LYS A 293 -3.56 -21.29 -5.96
N TYR A 294 -2.41 -21.32 -6.64
CA TYR A 294 -1.46 -20.20 -6.64
C TYR A 294 -2.04 -18.95 -7.30
N HIS A 295 -2.74 -19.11 -8.43
CA HIS A 295 -3.45 -18.01 -9.08
C HIS A 295 -4.59 -17.47 -8.21
N GLN A 296 -5.37 -18.36 -7.59
CA GLN A 296 -6.46 -17.97 -6.69
C GLN A 296 -5.93 -17.14 -5.51
N ASN A 297 -4.83 -17.57 -4.88
CA ASN A 297 -4.20 -16.84 -3.78
C ASN A 297 -3.68 -15.46 -4.22
N LEU A 298 -3.09 -15.34 -5.43
CA LEU A 298 -2.68 -14.05 -5.97
C LEU A 298 -3.88 -13.12 -6.14
N ILE A 299 -4.94 -13.60 -6.80
CA ILE A 299 -6.17 -12.83 -7.01
C ILE A 299 -6.72 -12.36 -5.66
N PHE A 300 -6.86 -13.27 -4.70
CA PHE A 300 -7.40 -12.94 -3.37
C PHE A 300 -6.57 -11.90 -2.63
N SER A 301 -5.25 -11.91 -2.82
CA SER A 301 -4.35 -10.88 -2.24
C SER A 301 -4.53 -9.54 -2.93
N TYR A 302 -4.57 -9.53 -4.26
CA TYR A 302 -4.64 -8.31 -5.07
C TYR A 302 -5.99 -7.60 -4.95
N MET A 303 -7.07 -8.35 -4.68
CA MET A 303 -8.41 -7.80 -4.47
C MET A 303 -8.59 -7.09 -3.13
N ARG A 304 -7.56 -7.10 -2.27
CA ARG A 304 -7.50 -6.30 -1.02
C ARG A 304 -6.88 -4.92 -1.20
N LEU A 305 -6.31 -4.62 -2.36
CA LEU A 305 -5.80 -3.29 -2.69
C LEU A 305 -6.96 -2.29 -2.69
N ARG A 306 -6.76 -1.10 -2.11
CA ARG A 306 -7.73 0.00 -2.16
C ARG A 306 -8.19 0.30 -3.59
N ASN A 307 -7.24 0.30 -4.53
CA ASN A 307 -7.52 0.36 -5.96
C ASN A 307 -7.43 -1.06 -6.52
N ILE A 308 -8.56 -1.76 -6.51
CA ILE A 308 -8.65 -3.15 -6.94
C ILE A 308 -8.36 -3.23 -8.46
N PRO A 309 -7.40 -4.04 -8.92
CA PRO A 309 -7.20 -4.24 -10.34
C PRO A 309 -8.38 -5.02 -10.94
N TRP A 310 -8.91 -4.56 -12.06
CA TRP A 310 -10.02 -5.24 -12.73
C TRP A 310 -9.53 -6.47 -13.49
N ILE A 311 -10.38 -7.47 -13.64
CA ILE A 311 -10.06 -8.69 -14.37
C ILE A 311 -10.42 -8.47 -15.83
N LEU A 312 -9.47 -8.72 -16.74
CA LEU A 312 -9.71 -8.67 -18.18
C LEU A 312 -9.55 -10.08 -18.77
N LEU A 313 -10.64 -10.64 -19.27
CA LEU A 313 -10.64 -11.91 -19.99
C LEU A 313 -10.24 -11.66 -21.45
N CYS A 314 -9.10 -12.20 -21.87
CA CYS A 314 -8.62 -12.13 -23.25
C CYS A 314 -9.03 -13.39 -23.99
N ASP A 315 -9.76 -13.24 -25.09
CA ASP A 315 -10.12 -14.29 -26.06
C ASP A 315 -10.93 -15.47 -25.48
N VAL A 316 -11.51 -15.33 -24.28
CA VAL A 316 -12.31 -16.37 -23.60
C VAL A 316 -13.73 -15.91 -23.22
N GLY A 317 -14.30 -14.97 -23.98
CA GLY A 317 -15.63 -14.38 -23.73
C GLY A 317 -16.76 -15.00 -24.56
N PRO A 318 -18.01 -14.53 -24.36
CA PRO A 318 -19.13 -14.90 -25.22
C PRO A 318 -18.88 -14.39 -26.65
N ASP A 319 -19.14 -15.25 -27.64
CA ASP A 319 -19.05 -14.88 -29.05
C ASP A 319 -20.20 -13.92 -29.38
N VAL A 320 -19.88 -12.70 -29.81
CA VAL A 320 -20.85 -11.67 -30.19
C VAL A 320 -20.90 -11.41 -31.70
N SER A 321 -20.08 -12.11 -32.48
CA SER A 321 -19.94 -11.88 -33.93
C SER A 321 -21.23 -12.17 -34.71
N HIS A 322 -22.07 -13.06 -34.18
CA HIS A 322 -23.35 -13.44 -34.79
C HIS A 322 -24.49 -12.45 -34.51
N LEU A 323 -24.31 -11.53 -33.57
CA LEU A 323 -25.31 -10.51 -33.23
C LEU A 323 -25.18 -9.37 -34.25
N GLN A 324 -26.11 -9.34 -35.20
CA GLN A 324 -26.23 -8.23 -36.15
C GLN A 324 -27.18 -7.18 -35.58
N ASP A 325 -26.86 -5.90 -35.80
CA ASP A 325 -27.82 -4.81 -35.68
C ASP A 325 -28.88 -4.98 -36.77
N ASP A 326 -29.87 -5.84 -36.54
CA ASP A 326 -31.05 -5.83 -37.38
C ASP A 326 -31.80 -4.54 -37.07
N HIS A 327 -31.62 -3.52 -37.91
CA HIS A 327 -32.47 -2.31 -37.93
C HIS A 327 -33.93 -2.63 -38.29
N GLN A 328 -34.39 -3.88 -38.15
CA GLN A 328 -35.77 -4.29 -38.33
C GLN A 328 -36.58 -3.88 -37.10
N SER A 329 -37.15 -2.69 -37.24
CA SER A 329 -38.39 -2.22 -36.61
C SER A 329 -38.47 -2.33 -35.09
N LEU A 330 -38.26 -1.18 -34.43
CA LEU A 330 -39.01 -0.88 -33.21
C LEU A 330 -40.50 -1.21 -33.48
N PRO A 331 -41.18 -1.99 -32.62
CA PRO A 331 -42.58 -2.35 -32.84
C PRO A 331 -43.41 -1.08 -32.87
N THR A 332 -43.93 -0.73 -34.05
CA THR A 332 -44.72 0.49 -34.26
C THR A 332 -46.22 0.21 -34.08
N THR A 333 -46.60 -1.06 -33.93
CA THR A 333 -47.99 -1.48 -33.70
C THR A 333 -48.13 -2.46 -32.54
N GLN A 334 -49.29 -2.49 -31.88
CA GLN A 334 -49.60 -3.42 -30.77
C GLN A 334 -49.52 -4.90 -31.16
N ASN A 335 -49.52 -5.23 -32.45
CA ASN A 335 -49.46 -6.61 -32.96
C ASN A 335 -48.02 -7.12 -33.15
N ASP A 336 -47.00 -6.27 -32.98
CA ASP A 336 -45.58 -6.64 -33.09
C ASP A 336 -44.96 -7.06 -31.74
N PHE A 337 -45.75 -7.05 -30.65
CA PHE A 337 -45.32 -7.59 -29.37
C PHE A 337 -45.52 -9.11 -29.35
N PRO A 338 -44.49 -9.90 -28.99
CA PRO A 338 -44.62 -11.34 -28.89
C PRO A 338 -45.70 -11.71 -27.86
N SER A 339 -46.51 -12.72 -28.17
CA SER A 339 -47.48 -13.26 -27.21
C SER A 339 -46.75 -13.82 -25.98
N LEU A 340 -47.42 -13.90 -24.83
CA LEU A 340 -46.82 -14.47 -23.60
C LEU A 340 -46.23 -15.87 -23.84
N ALA A 341 -46.85 -16.68 -24.72
CA ALA A 341 -46.35 -18.00 -25.09
C ALA A 341 -45.11 -17.94 -26.01
N GLU A 342 -45.01 -16.95 -26.89
CA GLU A 342 -43.82 -16.73 -27.75
C GLU A 342 -42.66 -16.15 -26.94
N ALA A 343 -42.94 -15.25 -25.99
CA ALA A 343 -41.95 -14.74 -25.05
C ALA A 343 -41.41 -15.85 -24.13
N GLU A 344 -42.28 -16.72 -23.62
CA GLU A 344 -41.89 -17.87 -22.79
C GLU A 344 -41.16 -18.95 -23.61
N ALA A 345 -41.51 -19.14 -24.89
CA ALA A 345 -40.77 -20.03 -25.81
C ALA A 345 -39.41 -19.45 -26.23
N GLN A 346 -39.31 -18.12 -26.42
CA GLN A 346 -38.03 -17.43 -26.63
C GLN A 346 -37.14 -17.57 -25.39
N GLU A 347 -37.65 -17.34 -24.17
CA GLU A 347 -36.92 -17.56 -22.91
C GLU A 347 -36.47 -19.02 -22.72
N GLN A 348 -37.29 -20.00 -23.11
CA GLN A 348 -36.94 -21.42 -23.02
C GLN A 348 -35.89 -21.84 -24.06
N SER A 349 -35.86 -21.20 -25.24
CA SER A 349 -34.82 -21.39 -26.28
C SER A 349 -33.53 -20.61 -26.00
N SER A 350 -33.64 -19.48 -25.29
CA SER A 350 -32.54 -18.60 -24.89
C SER A 350 -32.09 -18.84 -23.45
N LYS A 351 -32.06 -20.11 -23.01
CA LYS A 351 -31.15 -20.48 -21.91
C LYS A 351 -29.73 -20.27 -22.43
N THR A 352 -29.29 -19.03 -22.44
CA THR A 352 -27.96 -18.58 -22.82
C THR A 352 -26.99 -19.44 -22.03
N LYS A 353 -26.21 -20.27 -22.73
CA LYS A 353 -25.10 -20.99 -22.10
C LYS A 353 -24.23 -19.91 -21.47
N ASN A 354 -24.23 -19.84 -20.14
CA ASN A 354 -23.31 -18.97 -19.44
C ASN A 354 -21.89 -19.38 -19.83
N ASN A 355 -21.07 -18.40 -20.20
CA ASN A 355 -19.67 -18.64 -20.50
C ASN A 355 -19.00 -19.28 -19.25
N ASP A 356 -18.35 -20.43 -19.46
CA ASP A 356 -17.81 -21.23 -18.35
C ASP A 356 -16.70 -20.48 -17.58
N TYR A 357 -15.92 -19.63 -18.26
CA TYR A 357 -14.88 -18.81 -17.63
C TYR A 357 -15.47 -17.73 -16.73
N ILE A 358 -16.51 -17.04 -17.19
CA ILE A 358 -17.24 -16.04 -16.38
C ILE A 358 -17.86 -16.73 -15.16
N SER A 359 -18.51 -17.88 -15.36
CA SER A 359 -19.12 -18.66 -14.29
C SER A 359 -18.09 -19.09 -13.24
N TYR A 360 -16.90 -19.52 -13.68
CA TYR A 360 -15.79 -19.87 -12.79
C TYR A 360 -15.29 -18.67 -12.00
N LEU A 361 -15.15 -17.49 -12.62
CA LEU A 361 -14.71 -16.28 -11.92
C LEU A 361 -15.74 -15.79 -10.90
N ARG A 362 -17.04 -15.91 -11.18
CA ARG A 362 -18.10 -15.60 -10.20
C ARG A 362 -18.09 -16.58 -9.04
N TRP A 363 -17.90 -17.87 -9.31
CA TRP A 363 -17.69 -18.84 -8.23
C TRP A 363 -16.45 -18.51 -7.39
N LEU A 364 -15.36 -18.09 -8.04
CA LEU A 364 -14.11 -17.73 -7.37
C LEU A 364 -14.25 -16.46 -6.51
N GLU A 365 -15.04 -15.50 -6.97
CA GLU A 365 -15.42 -14.29 -6.22
C GLU A 365 -16.05 -14.66 -4.87
N ASP A 366 -16.97 -15.63 -4.87
CA ASP A 366 -17.65 -16.14 -3.68
C ASP A 366 -16.73 -16.91 -2.72
N GLN A 367 -15.64 -17.50 -3.24
CA GLN A 367 -14.66 -18.23 -2.42
C GLN A 367 -13.74 -17.31 -1.62
N GLN A 368 -13.70 -16.01 -1.92
CA GLN A 368 -12.84 -15.08 -1.20
C GLN A 368 -13.23 -14.99 0.27
N PRO A 369 -12.28 -14.91 1.22
CA PRO A 369 -12.60 -14.61 2.61
C PRO A 369 -13.35 -13.27 2.73
N PRO A 370 -14.26 -13.11 3.72
CA PRO A 370 -14.93 -11.83 3.93
C PRO A 370 -13.91 -10.79 4.39
N PHE A 371 -14.25 -9.51 4.28
CA PHE A 371 -13.41 -8.46 4.86
C PHE A 371 -13.25 -8.66 6.36
N SER A 372 -12.01 -8.61 6.84
CA SER A 372 -11.72 -8.53 8.28
C SER A 372 -12.04 -7.13 8.82
N TYR A 373 -12.00 -6.95 10.15
CA TYR A 373 -12.17 -5.64 10.76
C TYR A 373 -11.15 -4.61 10.22
N LEU A 374 -9.90 -5.04 10.01
CA LEU A 374 -8.82 -4.23 9.44
C LEU A 374 -9.07 -3.84 7.97
N GLU A 375 -9.97 -4.54 7.28
CA GLU A 375 -10.33 -4.29 5.89
C GLU A 375 -11.65 -3.54 5.76
N SER A 376 -12.18 -3.00 6.87
CA SER A 376 -13.33 -2.10 6.85
C SER A 376 -13.11 -0.93 5.87
N PRO A 377 -14.16 -0.41 5.21
CA PRO A 377 -14.04 0.71 4.27
C PRO A 377 -13.29 1.92 4.85
N THR A 378 -13.51 2.21 6.14
CA THR A 378 -12.80 3.25 6.88
C THR A 378 -11.30 3.00 6.86
N LEU A 379 -10.81 1.86 7.36
CA LEU A 379 -9.37 1.57 7.41
C LEU A 379 -8.76 1.41 6.01
N THR A 380 -9.50 0.88 5.05
CA THR A 380 -9.04 0.70 3.66
C THR A 380 -8.77 2.04 2.97
N SER A 381 -9.50 3.10 3.34
CA SER A 381 -9.25 4.46 2.83
C SER A 381 -7.86 5.02 3.21
N PHE A 382 -7.29 4.54 4.31
CA PHE A 382 -5.95 4.92 4.78
C PHE A 382 -4.80 4.17 4.09
N GLN A 383 -5.09 3.12 3.29
CA GLN A 383 -4.05 2.39 2.56
C GLN A 383 -3.21 3.31 1.68
N ASP A 384 -1.90 3.32 1.94
CA ASP A 384 -0.87 4.15 1.31
C ASP A 384 -1.18 5.66 1.34
N TRP A 385 -1.97 6.13 2.31
CA TRP A 385 -2.28 7.55 2.48
C TRP A 385 -1.36 8.18 3.52
N LEU A 386 -0.53 9.12 3.06
CA LEU A 386 0.47 9.82 3.88
C LEU A 386 -0.16 10.84 4.82
N GLN A 387 0.16 10.71 6.11
CA GLN A 387 -0.23 11.61 7.18
C GLN A 387 1.02 12.13 7.91
N SER A 388 0.96 13.37 8.37
CA SER A 388 2.00 13.90 9.26
C SER A 388 1.92 13.16 10.61
N PRO A 389 3.05 12.70 11.18
CA PRO A 389 3.08 12.17 12.53
C PRO A 389 2.51 13.19 13.52
N LEU A 390 1.75 12.71 14.50
CA LEU A 390 1.24 13.56 15.56
C LEU A 390 2.41 14.07 16.43
N GLN A 391 2.21 15.23 17.06
CA GLN A 391 3.16 15.81 18.03
C GLN A 391 2.44 16.22 19.32
N PRO A 392 1.89 15.27 20.11
CA PRO A 392 1.02 15.59 21.25
C PRO A 392 1.72 16.37 22.36
N LEU A 393 3.06 16.35 22.41
CA LEU A 393 3.82 17.19 23.34
C LEU A 393 3.73 18.68 22.98
N SER A 394 3.86 19.00 21.69
CA SER A 394 3.84 20.37 21.18
C SER A 394 2.41 20.89 21.01
N ASP A 395 1.52 20.05 20.48
CA ASP A 395 0.16 20.42 20.10
C ASP A 395 -0.89 19.85 21.06
N ASN A 396 -2.01 20.53 21.20
CA ASN A 396 -3.16 20.00 21.94
C ASN A 396 -4.05 19.24 20.96
N LEU A 397 -4.18 17.93 21.16
CA LEU A 397 -5.01 17.08 20.31
C LEU A 397 -6.50 17.44 20.41
N GLU A 398 -7.21 17.25 19.30
CA GLU A 398 -8.66 17.42 19.21
C GLU A 398 -9.39 16.20 19.78
N SER A 399 -10.65 16.39 20.18
CA SER A 399 -11.48 15.31 20.75
C SER A 399 -11.66 14.14 19.79
N ALA A 400 -11.77 14.39 18.48
CA ALA A 400 -11.93 13.34 17.49
C ALA A 400 -10.69 12.44 17.40
N THR A 401 -9.49 12.99 17.58
CA THR A 401 -8.24 12.22 17.61
C THR A 401 -8.23 11.24 18.78
N TYR A 402 -8.63 11.67 19.97
CA TYR A 402 -8.75 10.78 21.13
C TYR A 402 -9.79 9.68 20.90
N GLU A 403 -10.91 9.99 20.23
CA GLU A 403 -11.95 8.99 19.92
C GLU A 403 -11.44 7.89 18.99
N VAL A 404 -10.61 8.24 18.00
CA VAL A 404 -9.96 7.24 17.14
C VAL A 404 -9.02 6.35 17.96
N PHE A 405 -8.22 6.91 18.87
CA PHE A 405 -7.36 6.12 19.75
C PHE A 405 -8.14 5.16 20.65
N GLU A 406 -9.26 5.63 21.19
CA GLU A 406 -10.14 4.86 22.08
C GLU A 406 -10.88 3.73 21.36
N GLY A 407 -10.97 3.79 20.04
CA GLY A 407 -11.56 2.74 19.19
C GLY A 407 -10.72 1.46 19.11
N ASP A 408 -9.51 1.41 19.67
CA ASP A 408 -8.65 0.23 19.70
C ASP A 408 -8.77 -0.55 21.03
N PRO A 409 -9.51 -1.68 21.06
CA PRO A 409 -9.68 -2.46 22.28
C PRO A 409 -8.42 -3.23 22.68
N VAL A 410 -7.56 -3.58 21.72
CA VAL A 410 -6.38 -4.43 21.96
C VAL A 410 -5.38 -3.68 22.81
N LYS A 411 -5.07 -2.43 22.44
CA LYS A 411 -4.15 -1.55 23.18
C LYS A 411 -4.53 -1.47 24.66
N TYR A 412 -5.75 -1.04 24.96
CA TYR A 412 -6.17 -0.83 26.36
C TYR A 412 -6.33 -2.13 27.15
N SER A 413 -6.61 -3.25 26.48
CA SER A 413 -6.65 -4.57 27.14
C SER A 413 -5.25 -5.02 27.55
N GLN A 414 -4.24 -4.83 26.69
CA GLN A 414 -2.85 -5.16 27.04
C GLN A 414 -2.32 -4.30 28.19
N TYR A 415 -2.66 -3.00 28.21
CA TYR A 415 -2.34 -2.15 29.36
C TYR A 415 -3.07 -2.57 30.64
N GLU A 416 -4.34 -2.97 30.57
CA GLU A 416 -5.08 -3.49 31.73
C GLU A 416 -4.40 -4.74 32.31
N ILE A 417 -4.00 -5.68 31.45
CA ILE A 417 -3.27 -6.89 31.85
C ILE A 417 -1.92 -6.54 32.49
N ALA A 418 -1.14 -5.64 31.87
CA ALA A 418 0.14 -5.21 32.41
C ALA A 418 0.01 -4.58 33.81
N VAL A 419 -1.02 -3.75 34.03
CA VAL A 419 -1.30 -3.13 35.33
C VAL A 419 -1.77 -4.17 36.35
N PHE A 420 -2.63 -5.10 35.93
CA PHE A 420 -3.12 -6.19 36.78
C PHE A 420 -1.97 -7.06 37.30
N GLU A 421 -1.07 -7.48 36.41
CA GLU A 421 0.12 -8.25 36.76
C GLU A 421 1.03 -7.44 37.70
N ALA A 422 1.36 -6.19 37.34
CA ALA A 422 2.20 -5.33 38.17
C ALA A 422 1.65 -5.15 39.60
N LEU A 423 0.34 -4.99 39.76
CA LEU A 423 -0.31 -4.88 41.08
C LEU A 423 -0.31 -6.21 41.85
N THR A 424 -0.63 -7.32 41.18
CA THR A 424 -0.64 -8.66 41.78
C THR A 424 0.75 -9.01 42.31
N GLU A 425 1.78 -8.80 41.50
CA GLU A 425 3.16 -9.02 41.90
C GLU A 425 3.62 -8.06 43.01
N TRP A 426 3.15 -6.80 43.02
CA TRP A 426 3.45 -5.85 44.10
C TRP A 426 3.04 -6.39 45.47
N LYS A 427 1.84 -6.99 45.52
CA LYS A 427 1.29 -7.63 46.73
C LYS A 427 2.03 -8.91 47.08
N GLU A 428 2.27 -9.79 46.12
CA GLU A 428 2.92 -11.09 46.33
C GLU A 428 4.37 -10.95 46.82
N LEU A 429 5.13 -10.06 46.17
CA LEU A 429 6.51 -9.75 46.53
C LEU A 429 6.61 -8.85 47.77
N LYS A 430 5.47 -8.42 48.34
CA LYS A 430 5.38 -7.54 49.52
C LYS A 430 6.23 -6.27 49.37
N LYS A 431 6.17 -5.65 48.19
CA LYS A 431 6.88 -4.40 47.93
C LYS A 431 6.33 -3.28 48.82
N PRO A 432 7.19 -2.36 49.32
CA PRO A 432 6.74 -1.22 50.09
C PRO A 432 5.84 -0.32 49.24
N THR A 433 4.86 0.35 49.86
CA THR A 433 3.97 1.29 49.19
C THR A 433 4.28 2.72 49.61
N SER A 434 4.14 3.67 48.68
CA SER A 434 4.38 5.09 48.94
C SER A 434 3.28 5.74 49.79
N MET A 435 2.13 5.07 49.94
CA MET A 435 1.05 5.44 50.85
C MET A 435 0.64 4.22 51.68
N ASP A 436 0.29 4.43 52.95
CA ASP A 436 -0.07 3.34 53.85
C ASP A 436 -1.30 2.57 53.32
N GLY A 437 -1.13 1.25 53.12
CA GLY A 437 -2.17 0.34 52.64
C GLY A 437 -2.62 0.53 51.18
N LYS A 438 -1.98 1.41 50.39
CA LYS A 438 -2.34 1.67 48.98
C LYS A 438 -1.13 1.85 48.08
N VAL A 439 -1.15 1.22 46.91
CA VAL A 439 -0.16 1.46 45.86
C VAL A 439 -0.48 2.79 45.17
N VAL A 440 0.48 3.71 45.07
CA VAL A 440 0.26 4.99 44.39
C VAL A 440 0.45 4.82 42.89
N VAL A 441 -0.61 5.03 42.10
CA VAL A 441 -0.60 4.84 40.64
C VAL A 441 -0.86 6.17 39.96
N ALA A 442 -0.02 6.52 38.97
CA ALA A 442 -0.21 7.73 38.17
C ALA A 442 -0.24 7.41 36.67
N VAL A 443 -1.23 7.96 35.96
CA VAL A 443 -1.28 7.95 34.50
C VAL A 443 -0.77 9.30 33.99
N ALA A 444 0.41 9.32 33.36
CA ALA A 444 1.04 10.51 32.80
C ALA A 444 0.72 10.64 31.30
N GLY A 445 0.06 11.74 30.92
CA GLY A 445 -0.57 11.87 29.59
C GLY A 445 -1.92 11.16 29.55
N SER A 446 -2.81 11.48 30.48
CA SER A 446 -4.08 10.75 30.68
C SER A 446 -5.10 10.87 29.54
N GLY A 447 -4.97 11.86 28.65
CA GLY A 447 -5.93 12.12 27.58
C GLY A 447 -7.35 12.27 28.12
N ARG A 448 -8.31 11.52 27.56
CA ARG A 448 -9.69 11.46 28.07
C ARG A 448 -9.93 10.40 29.16
N GLY A 449 -8.87 9.72 29.61
CA GLY A 449 -8.89 8.80 30.75
C GLY A 449 -9.16 7.30 30.49
N PRO A 450 -8.98 6.72 29.28
CA PRO A 450 -9.17 5.28 29.11
C PRO A 450 -8.21 4.46 29.98
N LEU A 451 -6.92 4.82 30.04
CA LEU A 451 -5.95 4.11 30.89
C LEU A 451 -6.21 4.26 32.39
N VAL A 452 -6.73 5.42 32.83
CA VAL A 452 -7.18 5.62 34.21
C VAL A 452 -8.29 4.62 34.55
N THR A 453 -9.27 4.48 33.65
CA THR A 453 -10.38 3.53 33.81
C THR A 453 -9.88 2.08 33.85
N ARG A 454 -8.95 1.72 32.96
CA ARG A 454 -8.34 0.38 32.90
C ARG A 454 -7.54 0.06 34.16
N ALA A 455 -6.78 1.01 34.67
CA ALA A 455 -5.99 0.81 35.89
C ALA A 455 -6.86 0.71 37.15
N LEU A 456 -7.99 1.44 37.24
CA LEU A 456 -8.99 1.25 38.29
C LEU A 456 -9.59 -0.16 38.25
N LYS A 457 -9.96 -0.64 37.06
CA LYS A 457 -10.50 -1.99 36.88
C LYS A 457 -9.47 -3.08 37.25
N ALA A 458 -8.24 -2.96 36.77
CA ALA A 458 -7.15 -3.87 37.11
C ALA A 458 -6.89 -3.94 38.63
N SER A 459 -7.02 -2.82 39.34
CA SER A 459 -6.91 -2.76 40.81
C SER A 459 -8.04 -3.49 41.51
N GLU A 460 -9.28 -3.34 41.04
CA GLU A 460 -10.44 -4.07 41.56
C GLU A 460 -10.27 -5.58 41.35
N ASP A 461 -9.86 -6.00 40.16
CA ASP A 461 -9.63 -7.40 39.79
C ASP A 461 -8.46 -8.02 40.57
N ALA A 462 -7.36 -7.29 40.78
CA ALA A 462 -6.20 -7.75 41.55
C ALA A 462 -6.46 -7.76 43.07
N GLY A 463 -7.52 -7.09 43.54
CA GLY A 463 -7.78 -6.91 44.98
C GLY A 463 -6.65 -6.16 45.68
N VAL A 464 -6.08 -5.16 45.01
CA VAL A 464 -4.99 -4.30 45.50
C VAL A 464 -5.48 -2.85 45.51
N PRO A 465 -5.69 -2.22 46.68
CA PRO A 465 -6.11 -0.84 46.76
C PRO A 465 -5.07 0.12 46.16
N ILE A 466 -5.52 1.08 45.36
CA ILE A 466 -4.66 2.11 44.76
C ILE A 466 -5.07 3.53 45.13
N ASP A 467 -4.11 4.45 45.11
CA ASP A 467 -4.32 5.90 45.09
C ASP A 467 -4.05 6.42 43.68
N MET A 468 -5.12 6.77 42.94
CA MET A 468 -5.06 7.02 41.50
C MET A 468 -4.88 8.51 41.17
N TRP A 469 -3.87 8.82 40.34
CA TRP A 469 -3.57 10.14 39.83
C TRP A 469 -3.65 10.18 38.30
N ALA A 470 -4.28 11.22 37.76
CA ALA A 470 -4.36 11.46 36.31
C ALA A 470 -3.67 12.78 35.97
N VAL A 471 -2.52 12.73 35.31
CA VAL A 471 -1.70 13.90 34.96
C VAL A 471 -1.88 14.21 33.47
N GLU A 472 -2.31 15.42 33.15
CA GLU A 472 -2.57 15.85 31.76
C GLU A 472 -2.21 17.33 31.56
N LYS A 473 -1.52 17.65 30.46
CA LYS A 473 -1.16 19.04 30.13
C LYS A 473 -2.25 19.74 29.32
N ASN A 474 -2.95 19.02 28.44
CA ASN A 474 -3.93 19.56 27.53
C ASN A 474 -5.12 20.11 28.33
N PRO A 475 -5.36 21.43 28.32
CA PRO A 475 -6.42 22.03 29.13
C PRO A 475 -7.82 21.54 28.75
N ASN A 476 -8.02 21.12 27.50
CA ASN A 476 -9.31 20.63 27.01
C ASN A 476 -9.60 19.22 27.52
N ALA A 477 -8.61 18.32 27.42
CA ALA A 477 -8.69 16.97 27.95
C ALA A 477 -8.83 16.97 29.49
N TYR A 478 -8.16 17.90 30.17
CA TYR A 478 -8.31 18.10 31.61
C TYR A 478 -9.77 18.36 32.04
N VAL A 479 -10.51 19.22 31.32
CA VAL A 479 -11.94 19.47 31.61
C VAL A 479 -12.76 18.18 31.44
N TYR A 480 -12.45 17.37 30.44
CA TYR A 480 -13.08 16.07 30.24
C TYR A 480 -12.81 15.13 31.42
N LEU A 481 -11.55 15.02 31.86
CA LEU A 481 -11.15 14.18 33.01
C LEU A 481 -11.86 14.59 34.31
N LEU A 482 -12.04 15.88 34.57
CA LEU A 482 -12.80 16.35 35.74
C LEU A 482 -14.25 15.85 35.71
N ARG A 483 -14.91 15.93 34.56
CA ARG A 483 -16.27 15.40 34.38
C ARG A 483 -16.29 13.88 34.49
N GLN A 484 -15.29 13.19 33.94
CA GLN A 484 -15.17 11.74 34.05
C GLN A 484 -15.00 11.29 35.51
N ASN A 485 -14.24 12.05 36.29
CA ASN A 485 -14.05 11.78 37.71
C ASN A 485 -15.36 11.93 38.51
N ASP A 486 -16.14 12.97 38.22
CA ASP A 486 -17.42 13.22 38.89
C ASP A 486 -18.48 12.17 38.52
N LEU A 487 -18.62 11.86 37.22
CA LEU A 487 -19.71 11.04 36.71
C LEU A 487 -19.43 9.52 36.71
N VAL A 488 -18.16 9.12 36.51
CA VAL A 488 -17.80 7.71 36.27
C VAL A 488 -16.90 7.17 37.37
N TRP A 489 -15.86 7.90 37.78
CA TRP A 489 -14.92 7.41 38.80
C TRP A 489 -15.34 7.73 40.24
N GLY A 490 -16.46 8.44 40.44
CA GLY A 490 -17.04 8.73 41.75
C GLY A 490 -16.11 9.54 42.67
N GLY A 491 -15.33 10.45 42.10
CA GLY A 491 -14.37 11.29 42.82
C GLY A 491 -13.12 10.56 43.32
N LYS A 492 -12.91 9.28 42.94
CA LYS A 492 -11.78 8.46 43.39
C LYS A 492 -10.43 8.88 42.80
N VAL A 493 -10.42 9.64 41.70
CA VAL A 493 -9.19 10.00 40.96
C VAL A 493 -8.78 11.44 41.25
N LYS A 494 -7.48 11.67 41.46
CA LYS A 494 -6.91 13.01 41.62
C LYS A 494 -6.39 13.51 40.27
N VAL A 495 -7.11 14.45 39.67
CA VAL A 495 -6.80 14.97 38.33
C VAL A 495 -5.91 16.21 38.43
N VAL A 496 -4.74 16.19 37.77
CA VAL A 496 -3.72 17.25 37.82
C VAL A 496 -3.50 17.82 36.42
N LYS A 497 -3.70 19.14 36.30
CA LYS A 497 -3.37 19.88 35.07
C LYS A 497 -1.92 20.35 35.12
N THR A 498 -1.00 19.62 34.50
CA THR A 498 0.40 20.03 34.38
C THR A 498 1.09 19.26 33.27
N ASP A 499 2.17 19.82 32.76
CA ASP A 499 3.19 19.01 32.09
C ASP A 499 3.80 18.04 33.11
N MET A 500 3.87 16.76 32.77
CA MET A 500 4.38 15.71 33.66
C MET A 500 5.82 16.00 34.13
N ARG A 501 6.62 16.67 33.29
CA ARG A 501 8.01 17.03 33.56
C ARG A 501 8.16 18.11 34.64
N ALA A 502 7.06 18.81 34.95
CA ALA A 502 6.99 19.82 35.99
C ALA A 502 6.18 19.35 37.22
N TRP A 503 5.62 18.14 37.18
CA TRP A 503 4.83 17.62 38.30
C TRP A 503 5.75 17.28 39.47
N LYS A 504 5.39 17.78 40.65
CA LYS A 504 6.17 17.56 41.89
C LYS A 504 5.84 16.25 42.60
N GLY A 505 4.86 15.50 42.10
CA GLY A 505 4.40 14.25 42.68
C GLY A 505 3.05 14.35 43.39
N PRO A 506 2.55 13.23 43.92
CA PRO A 506 1.29 13.15 44.66
C PRO A 506 1.36 13.97 45.95
N ILE A 507 0.34 14.75 46.26
CA ILE A 507 0.24 15.49 47.53
C ILE A 507 -0.19 14.51 48.62
N ILE A 508 0.67 14.30 49.63
CA ILE A 508 0.39 13.43 50.78
C ILE A 508 -0.24 14.22 51.92
N SER A 509 0.24 15.43 52.18
CA SER A 509 -0.30 16.33 53.21
C SER A 509 -0.04 17.79 52.85
N GLU A 510 -0.80 18.70 53.46
CA GLU A 510 -0.55 20.14 53.38
C GLU A 510 -0.26 20.66 54.79
N ASP A 511 0.86 21.35 54.97
CA ASP A 511 1.23 22.03 56.21
C ASP A 511 1.33 23.55 56.02
N GLU A 512 1.68 24.29 57.07
CA GLU A 512 1.83 25.76 57.03
C GLU A 512 2.93 26.23 56.04
N ASN A 513 3.84 25.34 55.63
CA ASN A 513 4.93 25.61 54.69
C ASN A 513 4.61 25.18 53.25
N GLY A 514 3.50 24.47 53.02
CA GLY A 514 2.99 24.09 51.70
C GLY A 514 2.68 22.60 51.56
N PRO A 515 2.42 22.14 50.34
CA PRO A 515 2.16 20.72 50.05
C PRO A 515 3.43 19.88 50.21
N VAL A 516 3.32 18.78 50.95
CA VAL A 516 4.32 17.71 51.04
C VAL A 516 4.03 16.69 49.96
N TYR A 517 5.02 16.45 49.10
CA TYR A 517 4.91 15.54 47.97
C TYR A 517 5.44 14.15 48.31
N GLY A 518 4.77 13.15 47.76
CA GLY A 518 5.12 11.74 47.83
C GLY A 518 5.71 11.20 46.54
N ASN A 519 5.82 9.87 46.49
CA ASN A 519 6.29 9.14 45.33
C ASN A 519 5.16 8.31 44.68
N VAL A 520 5.37 7.94 43.42
CA VAL A 520 4.52 7.07 42.61
C VAL A 520 5.14 5.68 42.55
N ASP A 521 4.36 4.67 42.87
CA ASP A 521 4.79 3.26 42.85
C ASP A 521 4.71 2.67 41.44
N ILE A 522 3.64 2.96 40.71
CA ILE A 522 3.45 2.54 39.31
C ILE A 522 3.11 3.75 38.46
N LEU A 523 3.98 4.06 37.51
CA LEU A 523 3.79 5.12 36.52
C LEU A 523 3.35 4.50 35.19
N ILE A 524 2.18 4.91 34.69
CA ILE A 524 1.60 4.43 33.43
C ILE A 524 1.62 5.58 32.42
N SER A 525 2.05 5.30 31.19
CA SER A 525 2.01 6.25 30.08
C SER A 525 1.74 5.56 28.75
N GLU A 526 1.21 6.33 27.80
CA GLU A 526 1.07 5.93 26.40
C GLU A 526 1.41 7.17 25.57
N LEU A 527 2.71 7.29 25.29
CA LEU A 527 3.34 8.43 24.59
C LEU A 527 4.10 7.91 23.36
N LEU A 528 3.73 6.73 22.87
CA LEU A 528 4.46 6.04 21.81
C LEU A 528 3.93 6.49 20.46
N GLY A 529 4.83 6.88 19.58
CA GLY A 529 4.51 7.06 18.17
C GLY A 529 4.68 5.76 17.39
N SER A 530 4.40 5.81 16.08
CA SER A 530 4.58 4.68 15.15
C SER A 530 6.01 4.12 15.07
N PHE A 531 7.00 4.85 15.58
CA PHE A 531 8.41 4.46 15.67
C PHE A 531 8.91 4.38 17.12
N GLY A 532 8.00 4.24 18.09
CA GLY A 532 8.30 4.17 19.51
C GLY A 532 8.54 5.56 20.09
N ASP A 533 9.72 6.14 19.85
CA ASP A 533 10.17 7.39 20.49
C ASP A 533 9.80 8.68 19.73
N ASN A 534 9.22 8.61 18.53
CA ASN A 534 9.00 9.78 17.67
C ASN A 534 7.93 10.79 18.19
N GLU A 535 7.32 10.52 19.34
CA GLU A 535 6.45 11.43 20.11
C GLU A 535 7.08 11.91 21.43
N LEU A 536 8.40 11.74 21.57
CA LEU A 536 9.23 12.22 22.69
C LEU A 536 8.91 11.56 24.04
N SER A 537 8.49 10.29 24.00
CA SER A 537 8.31 9.47 25.21
C SER A 537 9.55 9.45 26.11
N PRO A 538 10.80 9.26 25.62
CA PRO A 538 11.97 9.27 26.48
C PRO A 538 12.12 10.58 27.26
N GLU A 539 12.05 11.73 26.58
CA GLU A 539 12.21 13.05 27.19
C GLU A 539 11.11 13.36 28.22
N CYS A 540 9.91 12.82 28.01
CA CYS A 540 8.78 12.95 28.91
C CYS A 540 8.97 12.10 30.18
N LEU A 541 9.32 10.82 30.02
CA LEU A 541 9.50 9.86 31.11
C LEU A 541 10.73 10.17 31.97
N ASP A 542 11.85 10.55 31.35
CA ASP A 542 13.03 11.06 32.07
C ASP A 542 12.68 12.28 32.93
N GLY A 543 11.72 13.09 32.47
CA GLY A 543 11.34 14.32 33.13
C GLY A 543 10.38 14.15 34.31
N ILE A 544 9.65 13.04 34.40
CA ILE A 544 8.76 12.72 35.53
C ILE A 544 9.38 11.70 36.48
N GLN A 545 10.43 10.98 36.09
CA GLN A 545 11.02 9.90 36.87
C GLN A 545 11.40 10.29 38.31
N HIS A 546 11.71 11.57 38.59
CA HIS A 546 12.01 12.05 39.94
C HIS A 546 10.86 11.86 40.95
N VAL A 547 9.62 11.62 40.49
CA VAL A 547 8.48 11.31 41.38
C VAL A 547 8.30 9.81 41.61
N MET A 548 9.05 8.94 40.93
CA MET A 548 8.90 7.49 41.08
C MET A 548 9.54 6.99 42.36
N SER A 549 8.98 5.94 42.95
CA SER A 549 9.55 5.32 44.14
C SER A 549 10.82 4.52 43.81
N THR A 550 11.87 4.68 44.63
CA THR A 550 13.15 4.00 44.44
C THR A 550 13.38 3.03 45.60
N PRO A 551 13.82 1.77 45.36
CA PRO A 551 14.22 1.17 44.07
C PRO A 551 13.11 0.36 43.38
N HIS A 552 11.88 0.41 43.87
CA HIS A 552 10.82 -0.54 43.49
C HIS A 552 9.81 -0.02 42.45
N GLY A 553 9.89 1.26 42.07
CA GLY A 553 8.98 1.90 41.14
C GLY A 553 8.95 1.21 39.77
N ILE A 554 7.75 1.07 39.21
CA ILE A 554 7.51 0.42 37.92
C ILE A 554 7.06 1.47 36.92
N SER A 555 7.67 1.48 35.74
CA SER A 555 7.16 2.20 34.56
C SER A 555 6.44 1.21 33.65
N ILE A 556 5.27 1.62 33.15
CA ILE A 556 4.51 0.93 32.09
C ILE A 556 4.32 1.96 30.95
N PRO A 557 4.97 1.80 29.79
CA PRO A 557 5.85 0.70 29.42
C PRO A 557 7.19 0.68 30.15
N SER A 558 7.79 -0.51 30.24
CA SER A 558 9.13 -0.73 30.80
C SER A 558 10.23 -0.56 29.75
N SER A 559 9.96 -0.89 28.48
CA SER A 559 10.86 -0.56 27.38
C SER A 559 10.14 -0.53 26.03
N TYR A 560 10.80 0.04 25.04
CA TYR A 560 10.37 -0.01 23.65
C TYR A 560 11.54 0.12 22.69
N THR A 561 11.37 -0.51 21.52
CA THR A 561 12.38 -0.61 20.46
C THR A 561 11.84 -0.10 19.14
N ALA A 562 12.67 0.60 18.36
CA ALA A 562 12.36 1.03 17.01
C ALA A 562 12.92 0.02 16.00
N HIS A 563 12.15 -0.34 14.97
CA HIS A 563 12.51 -1.36 13.97
C HIS A 563 12.38 -0.83 12.55
N LEU A 564 13.33 -1.13 11.68
CA LEU A 564 13.36 -0.67 10.29
C LEU A 564 13.41 -1.84 9.29
N SER A 565 12.81 -1.64 8.12
CA SER A 565 13.00 -2.50 6.94
C SER A 565 12.93 -1.69 5.64
N PRO A 566 13.84 -1.91 4.67
CA PRO A 566 13.77 -1.24 3.38
C PRO A 566 12.62 -1.78 2.53
N ILE A 567 11.84 -0.86 1.96
CA ILE A 567 10.66 -1.21 1.17
C ILE A 567 10.66 -0.56 -0.23
N SER A 568 10.02 -1.27 -1.16
CA SER A 568 9.63 -0.73 -2.46
C SER A 568 8.16 -0.29 -2.39
N THR A 569 7.89 0.98 -2.66
CA THR A 569 6.52 1.51 -2.74
C THR A 569 6.41 2.60 -3.81
N PRO A 570 6.33 2.22 -5.10
CA PRO A 570 6.25 3.16 -6.23
C PRO A 570 5.11 4.18 -6.10
N LYS A 571 3.96 3.74 -5.58
CA LYS A 571 2.77 4.59 -5.38
C LYS A 571 3.02 5.71 -4.39
N ILE A 572 3.58 5.40 -3.22
CA ILE A 572 3.92 6.41 -2.21
C ILE A 572 5.03 7.34 -2.74
N HIS A 573 6.02 6.79 -3.44
CA HIS A 573 7.07 7.60 -4.06
C HIS A 573 6.50 8.62 -5.07
N ALA A 574 5.56 8.20 -5.92
CA ALA A 574 4.85 9.09 -6.85
C ALA A 574 4.04 10.19 -6.14
N ASP A 575 3.36 9.84 -5.02
CA ASP A 575 2.63 10.82 -4.20
C ASP A 575 3.60 11.88 -3.63
N ILE A 576 4.71 11.46 -3.02
CA ILE A 576 5.71 12.40 -2.47
C ILE A 576 6.31 13.28 -3.58
N LEU A 577 6.66 12.73 -4.75
CA LEU A 577 7.13 13.51 -5.90
C LEU A 577 6.14 14.61 -6.29
N SER A 578 4.84 14.33 -6.26
CA SER A 578 3.80 15.32 -6.56
C SER A 578 3.72 16.44 -5.52
N ARG A 579 4.02 16.12 -4.25
CA ARG A 579 4.01 17.06 -3.12
C ARG A 579 5.21 18.00 -3.09
N VAL A 580 6.35 17.64 -3.69
CA VAL A 580 7.59 18.45 -3.67
C VAL A 580 7.36 19.90 -4.12
N SER A 581 6.42 20.12 -5.05
CA SER A 581 6.07 21.46 -5.52
C SER A 581 5.48 22.37 -4.43
N GLY A 582 4.75 21.81 -3.47
CA GLY A 582 4.17 22.53 -2.33
C GLY A 582 4.94 22.38 -1.02
N ASP A 583 5.72 21.30 -0.88
CA ASP A 583 6.55 21.00 0.29
C ASP A 583 7.95 20.52 -0.16
N PRO A 584 8.95 21.42 -0.23
CA PRO A 584 10.31 21.07 -0.62
C PRO A 584 10.97 20.02 0.28
N ASN A 585 10.48 19.85 1.52
CA ASN A 585 11.02 18.94 2.53
C ASN A 585 10.22 17.63 2.60
N ALA A 586 9.34 17.34 1.63
CA ALA A 586 8.50 16.14 1.65
C ALA A 586 9.31 14.82 1.72
N PHE A 587 10.53 14.81 1.15
CA PHE A 587 11.47 13.69 1.23
C PHE A 587 12.37 13.69 2.48
N GLU A 588 12.32 14.74 3.29
CA GLU A 588 13.06 14.86 4.56
C GLU A 588 12.13 14.73 5.77
N THR A 589 10.84 14.52 5.52
CA THR A 589 9.79 14.38 6.53
C THR A 589 9.38 12.91 6.63
N PRO A 590 9.32 12.32 7.83
CA PRO A 590 8.71 11.01 8.01
C PRO A 590 7.19 11.11 7.96
N TRP A 591 6.53 10.06 7.44
CA TRP A 591 5.08 10.04 7.25
C TRP A 591 4.46 8.84 7.98
N VAL A 592 3.38 9.05 8.72
CA VAL A 592 2.55 7.93 9.19
C VAL A 592 1.68 7.46 8.02
N VAL A 593 1.70 6.16 7.74
CA VAL A 593 1.01 5.61 6.57
C VAL A 593 0.67 4.15 6.79
N ARG A 594 -0.58 3.76 6.47
CA ARG A 594 -0.95 2.34 6.39
C ARG A 594 -0.32 1.74 5.14
N LEU A 595 0.94 1.34 5.25
CA LEU A 595 1.68 0.69 4.18
C LEU A 595 0.94 -0.58 3.73
N PHE A 596 0.57 -0.66 2.46
CA PHE A 596 -0.18 -1.79 1.93
C PHE A 596 0.37 -2.26 0.58
N ALA A 597 0.36 -1.42 -0.46
CA ALA A 597 0.92 -1.75 -1.77
C ALA A 597 2.45 -1.60 -1.75
N LEU A 598 3.14 -2.61 -1.20
CA LEU A 598 4.59 -2.59 -0.99
C LEU A 598 5.23 -3.96 -1.22
N ASP A 599 6.54 -3.92 -1.45
CA ASP A 599 7.41 -5.09 -1.43
C ASP A 599 8.54 -4.88 -0.39
N PHE A 600 8.77 -5.90 0.45
CA PHE A 600 9.88 -5.90 1.40
C PHE A 600 11.14 -6.39 0.71
N VAL A 601 12.02 -5.43 0.36
CA VAL A 601 13.23 -5.70 -0.45
C VAL A 601 14.25 -6.55 0.31
N ALA A 602 14.24 -6.49 1.65
CA ALA A 602 15.10 -7.31 2.49
C ALA A 602 14.56 -8.73 2.66
N GLU A 603 15.44 -9.71 2.54
CA GLU A 603 15.17 -11.10 2.88
C GLU A 603 15.54 -11.43 4.32
N LYS A 604 14.79 -12.37 4.90
CA LYS A 604 15.15 -13.00 6.17
C LYS A 604 16.22 -14.05 5.91
N VAL A 605 17.44 -13.80 6.37
CA VAL A 605 18.54 -14.76 6.32
C VAL A 605 19.10 -15.04 7.72
N PRO A 606 19.81 -16.15 7.96
CA PRO A 606 20.40 -16.43 9.27
C PRO A 606 21.21 -15.24 9.79
N ASN A 607 20.93 -14.80 11.02
CA ASN A 607 21.55 -13.66 11.70
C ASN A 607 21.29 -12.28 11.08
N LYS A 608 20.47 -12.16 10.04
CA LYS A 608 20.02 -10.86 9.49
C LYS A 608 18.53 -10.92 9.20
N PRO A 609 17.68 -10.54 10.16
CA PRO A 609 16.25 -10.49 9.94
C PRO A 609 15.89 -9.39 8.93
N ARG A 610 14.72 -9.54 8.30
CA ARG A 610 14.15 -8.55 7.35
C ARG A 610 13.86 -7.21 8.03
N PHE A 611 13.42 -7.27 9.28
CA PHE A 611 13.19 -6.14 10.16
C PHE A 611 14.29 -6.14 11.21
N GLN A 612 15.02 -5.04 11.33
CA GLN A 612 16.14 -4.93 12.26
C GLN A 612 15.86 -3.84 13.27
N GLU A 613 16.16 -4.14 14.53
CA GLU A 613 16.10 -3.18 15.62
C GLU A 613 17.14 -2.08 15.40
N ALA A 614 16.69 -0.83 15.48
CA ALA A 614 17.51 0.36 15.34
C ALA A 614 18.08 0.79 16.70
N TRP A 615 17.24 0.87 17.73
CA TRP A 615 17.58 1.23 19.10
C TRP A 615 16.46 0.90 20.10
N GLU A 616 16.81 0.95 21.39
CA GLU A 616 15.93 0.73 22.54
C GLU A 616 15.95 1.94 23.51
N PHE A 617 14.82 2.14 24.20
CA PHE A 617 14.71 2.93 25.43
C PHE A 617 14.06 2.10 26.53
N SER A 618 14.53 2.25 27.76
CA SER A 618 14.02 1.53 28.94
C SER A 618 13.74 2.51 30.07
N HIS A 619 12.68 2.22 30.83
CA HIS A 619 12.15 3.06 31.89
C HIS A 619 11.89 2.23 33.16
N PRO A 620 12.30 2.69 34.34
CA PRO A 620 13.06 3.91 34.61
C PRO A 620 14.51 3.84 34.09
N ILE A 621 15.09 5.00 33.77
CA ILE A 621 16.53 5.13 33.47
C ILE A 621 17.38 4.93 34.75
N PRO A 622 18.66 4.54 34.64
CA PRO A 622 19.52 4.39 35.80
C PRO A 622 19.66 5.67 36.64
N GLU A 623 19.78 5.54 37.97
CA GLU A 623 19.97 6.68 38.89
C GLU A 623 21.15 7.59 38.50
N SER A 624 22.23 7.02 37.97
CA SER A 624 23.39 7.77 37.51
C SER A 624 23.08 8.68 36.31
N SER A 625 22.22 8.21 35.39
CA SER A 625 21.73 9.02 34.27
C SER A 625 20.81 10.13 34.76
N LEU A 626 19.89 9.82 35.70
CA LEU A 626 18.99 10.81 36.29
C LEU A 626 19.76 11.92 37.02
N ALA A 627 20.74 11.56 37.84
CA ALA A 627 21.60 12.53 38.53
C ALA A 627 22.39 13.42 37.56
N ALA A 628 22.90 12.87 36.46
CA ALA A 628 23.58 13.64 35.43
C ALA A 628 22.63 14.63 34.73
N LEU A 629 21.39 14.21 34.48
CA LEU A 629 20.34 15.03 33.90
C LEU A 629 19.92 16.18 34.84
N GLU A 630 19.72 15.91 36.13
CA GLU A 630 19.42 16.93 37.15
C GLU A 630 20.55 17.96 37.30
N ALA A 631 21.81 17.50 37.30
CA ALA A 631 22.97 18.37 37.37
C ALA A 631 23.02 19.34 36.17
N LYS A 632 22.67 18.85 34.97
CA LYS A 632 22.58 19.67 33.75
C LYS A 632 21.36 20.62 33.75
N ARG A 633 20.21 20.19 34.28
CA ARG A 633 19.00 21.05 34.39
C ARG A 633 19.16 22.18 35.42
N SER A 634 19.92 21.95 36.48
CA SER A 634 20.07 22.89 37.61
C SER A 634 21.04 24.06 37.34
N GLY A 635 21.45 24.28 36.08
CA GLY A 635 22.34 25.38 35.71
C GLY A 635 23.81 25.21 36.13
N GLY A 636 24.25 23.99 36.45
CA GLY A 636 25.65 23.71 36.78
C GLY A 636 26.56 23.84 35.55
N VAL A 637 27.70 24.55 35.71
CA VAL A 637 28.90 24.77 34.84
C VAL A 637 28.71 25.03 33.32
N VAL A 638 27.61 24.66 32.67
CA VAL A 638 27.46 24.64 31.20
C VAL A 638 26.18 25.32 30.67
N GLY A 639 25.19 25.72 31.46
CA GLY A 639 24.07 26.48 30.87
C GLY A 639 22.97 26.92 31.83
N GLY A 640 22.80 28.24 31.99
CA GLY A 640 21.84 28.86 32.89
C GLY A 640 20.46 29.14 32.27
N GLY A 641 19.53 29.52 33.15
CA GLY A 641 18.33 30.31 32.83
C GLY A 641 17.13 29.52 32.34
N GLY A 642 16.20 29.19 33.25
CA GLY A 642 14.93 28.54 32.95
C GLY A 642 14.09 29.28 31.91
N GLY A 643 13.62 28.52 30.93
CA GLY A 643 12.70 28.90 29.86
C GLY A 643 12.42 27.67 28.98
N SER A 644 11.51 27.79 28.00
CA SER A 644 11.10 26.70 27.09
C SER A 644 12.24 26.05 26.27
N MET A 645 13.46 26.58 26.39
CA MET A 645 14.72 26.10 25.78
C MET A 645 15.66 25.41 26.78
N ALA A 646 15.23 25.12 28.01
CA ALA A 646 16.06 24.40 29.00
C ALA A 646 16.47 22.98 28.55
N GLY A 647 15.82 22.41 27.52
CA GLY A 647 16.25 21.19 26.85
C GLY A 647 17.53 21.34 26.00
N ALA A 648 17.92 22.56 25.62
CA ALA A 648 19.08 22.84 24.78
C ALA A 648 20.42 22.81 25.53
N ALA A 649 20.42 22.64 26.86
CA ALA A 649 21.63 22.49 27.69
C ALA A 649 22.21 21.06 27.68
N GLY A 650 21.70 20.19 26.80
CA GLY A 650 22.17 18.81 26.66
C GLY A 650 21.75 17.85 27.76
N ALA A 651 20.69 18.19 28.53
CA ALA A 651 20.18 17.37 29.63
C ALA A 651 19.71 15.98 29.16
N ASN A 652 19.07 15.92 27.99
CA ASN A 652 18.58 14.67 27.39
C ASN A 652 19.51 14.16 26.27
N ASP A 653 20.75 14.64 26.15
CA ASP A 653 21.69 14.17 25.11
C ASP A 653 21.95 12.66 25.16
N HIS A 654 21.78 12.07 26.35
CA HIS A 654 21.89 10.63 26.56
C HIS A 654 20.81 9.83 25.81
N ASN A 655 19.74 10.47 25.32
CA ASN A 655 18.71 9.87 24.45
C ASN A 655 19.11 9.86 22.97
N SER A 656 20.14 10.60 22.57
CA SER A 656 20.64 10.55 21.20
C SER A 656 21.06 9.12 20.81
N ARG A 657 20.68 8.68 19.61
CA ARG A 657 20.99 7.36 19.08
C ARG A 657 21.66 7.47 17.71
N TYR A 658 22.49 6.48 17.40
CA TYR A 658 23.06 6.27 16.08
C TYR A 658 23.14 4.76 15.85
N THR A 659 22.74 4.31 14.67
CA THR A 659 22.77 2.90 14.30
C THR A 659 23.22 2.71 12.86
N HIS A 660 23.78 1.54 12.57
CA HIS A 660 24.13 1.11 11.23
C HIS A 660 23.51 -0.27 10.99
N LEU A 661 22.50 -0.32 10.11
CA LEU A 661 21.79 -1.55 9.78
C LEU A 661 22.23 -2.07 8.40
N THR A 662 22.39 -3.38 8.27
CA THR A 662 22.78 -4.02 7.02
C THR A 662 21.74 -5.06 6.62
N PHE A 663 20.97 -4.76 5.59
CA PHE A 663 19.95 -5.66 5.04
C PHE A 663 20.51 -6.51 3.89
N VAL A 664 20.00 -7.73 3.74
CA VAL A 664 20.37 -8.62 2.64
C VAL A 664 19.24 -8.64 1.63
N CYS A 665 19.51 -8.16 0.42
CA CYS A 665 18.54 -8.12 -0.68
C CYS A 665 19.09 -9.01 -1.81
N ARG A 666 18.59 -10.24 -2.00
CA ARG A 666 19.16 -11.15 -3.02
C ARG A 666 18.55 -10.94 -4.39
N THR A 667 17.27 -10.61 -4.44
CA THR A 667 16.55 -10.34 -5.70
C THR A 667 16.76 -8.90 -6.17
N ARG A 668 16.71 -8.70 -7.50
CA ARG A 668 16.76 -7.34 -8.06
C ARG A 668 15.52 -6.56 -7.65
N GLY A 669 15.70 -5.27 -7.40
CA GLY A 669 14.68 -4.46 -6.78
C GLY A 669 15.00 -2.99 -6.67
N VAL A 670 14.05 -2.24 -6.10
CA VAL A 670 14.18 -0.80 -5.86
C VAL A 670 13.72 -0.48 -4.45
N THR A 671 14.58 0.18 -3.68
CA THR A 671 14.21 0.73 -2.38
C THR A 671 13.82 2.19 -2.55
N HIS A 672 12.60 2.53 -2.16
CA HIS A 672 12.09 3.90 -2.19
C HIS A 672 12.19 4.57 -0.81
N GLY A 673 12.25 3.78 0.28
CA GLY A 673 12.37 4.29 1.64
C GLY A 673 12.47 3.17 2.67
N LEU A 674 12.43 3.55 3.95
CA LEU A 674 12.42 2.63 5.07
C LEU A 674 11.05 2.66 5.75
N ALA A 675 10.48 1.48 5.99
CA ALA A 675 9.32 1.33 6.86
C ALA A 675 9.80 1.20 8.31
N GLY A 676 9.23 2.01 9.19
CA GLY A 676 9.49 2.02 10.62
C GLY A 676 8.32 1.45 11.41
N TYR A 677 8.64 0.67 12.42
CA TYR A 677 7.73 -0.01 13.34
C TYR A 677 8.30 0.10 14.76
N PHE A 678 7.53 -0.36 15.74
CA PHE A 678 8.00 -0.48 17.11
C PHE A 678 7.50 -1.75 17.81
N GLU A 679 8.18 -2.08 18.89
CA GLU A 679 7.67 -2.99 19.92
C GLU A 679 7.83 -2.35 21.29
N SER A 680 6.93 -2.67 22.21
CA SER A 680 7.02 -2.21 23.59
C SER A 680 6.74 -3.35 24.55
N THR A 681 7.65 -3.50 25.52
CA THR A 681 7.37 -4.29 26.72
C THR A 681 6.61 -3.38 27.67
N LEU A 682 5.34 -3.70 27.92
CA LEU A 682 4.52 -2.97 28.89
C LEU A 682 4.95 -3.32 30.31
N TYR A 683 5.08 -4.62 30.60
CA TYR A 683 5.50 -5.15 31.88
C TYR A 683 6.28 -6.46 31.69
N GLU A 684 7.29 -6.69 32.52
CA GLU A 684 8.05 -7.95 32.59
C GLU A 684 7.92 -8.52 34.00
N SER A 685 7.52 -9.79 34.09
CA SER A 685 7.29 -10.46 35.37
C SER A 685 8.57 -10.52 36.21
N GLN A 686 8.44 -10.15 37.49
CA GLN A 686 9.52 -10.14 38.46
C GLN A 686 9.45 -11.33 39.42
N ILE A 687 8.38 -12.14 39.35
CA ILE A 687 8.20 -13.36 40.14
C ILE A 687 9.20 -14.44 39.66
N PRO A 688 9.89 -15.16 40.57
CA PRO A 688 10.89 -16.17 40.18
C PRO A 688 10.38 -17.26 39.23
N GLU A 689 9.13 -17.68 39.38
CA GLU A 689 8.48 -18.75 38.60
C GLU A 689 8.30 -18.37 37.13
N ASN A 690 7.89 -17.13 36.85
CA ASN A 690 7.58 -16.63 35.51
C ASN A 690 8.54 -15.51 35.07
N LYS A 691 9.71 -15.42 35.71
CA LYS A 691 10.65 -14.33 35.51
C LYS A 691 11.03 -14.18 34.04
N GLY A 692 10.79 -13.00 33.49
CA GLY A 692 11.07 -12.68 32.09
C GLY A 692 9.93 -12.93 31.11
N GLU A 693 8.77 -13.42 31.58
CA GLU A 693 7.54 -13.35 30.79
C GLU A 693 7.11 -11.89 30.62
N LYS A 694 6.69 -11.53 29.40
CA LYS A 694 6.44 -10.14 29.00
C LYS A 694 5.00 -9.95 28.55
N ILE A 695 4.39 -8.87 29.01
CA ILE A 695 3.20 -8.30 28.39
C ILE A 695 3.67 -7.26 27.37
N GLU A 696 3.38 -7.49 26.10
CA GLU A 696 3.92 -6.70 25.00
C GLU A 696 2.84 -6.13 24.09
N ILE A 697 3.18 -5.03 23.43
CA ILE A 697 2.50 -4.56 22.22
C ILE A 697 3.48 -4.40 21.07
N SER A 698 3.02 -4.59 19.83
CA SER A 698 3.89 -4.61 18.65
C SER A 698 3.16 -4.15 17.40
N THR A 699 3.83 -3.33 16.59
CA THR A 699 3.45 -3.04 15.20
C THR A 699 4.30 -3.81 14.20
N HIS A 700 5.23 -4.64 14.69
CA HIS A 700 6.18 -5.37 13.85
C HIS A 700 5.47 -6.44 12.99
N PRO A 701 5.58 -6.42 11.64
CA PRO A 701 4.76 -7.25 10.76
C PRO A 701 4.87 -8.76 10.99
N GLU A 702 6.04 -9.27 11.35
CA GLU A 702 6.20 -10.73 11.64
C GLU A 702 5.72 -11.14 13.05
N ARG A 703 5.32 -10.21 13.92
CA ARG A 703 5.04 -10.47 15.34
C ARG A 703 3.72 -9.86 15.85
N ILE A 704 3.09 -8.98 15.06
CA ILE A 704 1.84 -8.33 15.42
C ILE A 704 0.71 -9.34 15.68
N ASP A 705 0.60 -10.42 14.89
CA ASP A 705 -0.44 -11.44 15.08
C ASP A 705 -0.30 -12.22 16.40
N GLU A 706 0.93 -12.32 16.93
CA GLU A 706 1.22 -12.97 18.21
C GLU A 706 1.03 -12.01 19.39
N LYS A 707 1.54 -10.77 19.27
CA LYS A 707 1.62 -9.82 20.39
C LYS A 707 0.43 -8.86 20.48
N SER A 708 -0.20 -8.51 19.36
CA SER A 708 -1.17 -7.40 19.27
C SER A 708 -2.12 -7.56 18.07
N LYS A 709 -2.65 -8.76 17.89
CA LYS A 709 -3.53 -9.06 16.77
C LYS A 709 -4.70 -8.08 16.70
N ASP A 710 -4.99 -7.57 15.51
CA ASP A 710 -6.08 -6.63 15.23
C ASP A 710 -5.94 -5.22 15.87
N MET A 711 -4.77 -4.87 16.40
CA MET A 711 -4.46 -3.53 16.90
C MET A 711 -4.42 -2.50 15.75
N ILE A 712 -5.04 -1.34 15.95
CA ILE A 712 -5.23 -0.29 14.92
C ILE A 712 -4.71 1.10 15.31
N SER A 713 -4.25 1.26 16.55
CA SER A 713 -3.81 2.56 17.09
C SER A 713 -2.66 3.19 16.32
N TRP A 714 -1.81 2.37 15.69
CA TRP A 714 -0.63 2.84 14.98
C TRP A 714 -0.55 2.23 13.59
N PHE A 715 -0.51 3.10 12.58
CA PHE A 715 0.04 2.71 11.29
C PHE A 715 1.57 2.85 11.32
N PRO A 716 2.29 2.12 10.45
CA PRO A 716 3.74 2.27 10.32
C PRO A 716 4.15 3.72 10.01
N ILE A 717 5.38 4.06 10.35
CA ILE A 717 6.03 5.28 9.87
C ILE A 717 6.83 4.97 8.60
N TYR A 718 6.98 5.92 7.70
CA TYR A 718 7.73 5.79 6.46
C TYR A 718 8.75 6.91 6.34
N PHE A 719 10.01 6.53 6.16
CA PHE A 719 11.14 7.42 5.93
C PHE A 719 11.51 7.38 4.44
N PRO A 720 11.12 8.39 3.65
CA PRO A 720 11.37 8.40 2.22
C PRO A 720 12.86 8.63 1.90
N LEU A 721 13.33 8.10 0.77
CA LEU A 721 14.65 8.41 0.22
C LEU A 721 14.49 9.34 -0.99
N LYS A 722 15.28 10.41 -1.06
CA LYS A 722 15.28 11.36 -2.19
C LYS A 722 15.59 10.68 -3.53
N ALA A 723 16.57 9.77 -3.52
CA ALA A 723 16.91 8.93 -4.66
C ALA A 723 16.51 7.50 -4.36
N SER A 724 15.81 6.87 -5.30
CA SER A 724 15.51 5.45 -5.23
C SER A 724 16.79 4.64 -5.51
N PHE A 725 17.03 3.55 -4.77
CA PHE A 725 18.22 2.72 -4.92
C PHE A 725 17.89 1.38 -5.55
N LEU A 726 18.56 1.04 -6.65
CA LEU A 726 18.50 -0.28 -7.27
C LEU A 726 19.30 -1.29 -6.44
N THR A 727 18.64 -2.34 -5.97
CA THR A 727 19.29 -3.52 -5.38
C THR A 727 19.62 -4.51 -6.50
N SER A 728 20.88 -4.94 -6.59
CA SER A 728 21.30 -5.97 -7.55
C SER A 728 22.45 -6.78 -6.97
N LYS A 729 22.43 -8.10 -7.22
CA LYS A 729 23.49 -9.05 -6.87
C LYS A 729 24.87 -8.70 -7.48
N TYR A 730 24.89 -7.81 -8.49
CA TYR A 730 26.08 -7.49 -9.28
C TYR A 730 26.62 -6.06 -9.13
N ARG A 731 26.14 -5.25 -8.18
CA ARG A 731 26.84 -4.00 -7.81
C ARG A 731 27.85 -4.27 -6.68
N SER A 732 28.88 -5.05 -7.01
CA SER A 732 30.20 -4.88 -6.39
C SER A 732 31.06 -4.09 -7.38
N ALA A 733 31.43 -2.87 -6.99
CA ALA A 733 32.37 -1.99 -7.68
C ALA A 733 31.92 -1.46 -9.06
N LEU A 734 31.38 -0.24 -9.07
CA LEU A 734 31.77 0.83 -9.99
C LEU A 734 31.25 2.15 -9.38
N THR A 735 32.20 2.80 -8.67
CA THR A 735 32.29 4.21 -8.21
C THR A 735 31.02 5.01 -8.02
#